data_AF-A0A194PTS0-F1
#
_entry.id   AF-A0A194PTS0-F1
#
_cell.length_a   1.000
_cell.length_b   1.000
_cell.length_c   1.000
_cell.angle_alpha   90.00
_cell.angle_beta   90.00
_cell.angle_gamma   90.00
#
_symmetry.space_group_name_H-M   'P 1'
#
loop_
_entity.id
_entity.type
_entity.pdbx_description
1 polymer ?
#
loop_
_entity_poly.entity_id
_entity_poly.type
_entity_poly.pdbx_seq_one_letter_code
_entity_poly.pdbx_strand_id
1 'polypeptide(L)'
;MIVPNAKFRNYVMSEVLAQIEKECERYCPAPRVPPRKVAIVGAGSDVGRVAALFLKQQPVVRKLSLYDDEPDSCVMGVANDLAHIDTSPDVEAFQGRPRLGDALTNSDVVLICGGHFVTPPCCCALDRELFFKNMERVRVASIACARFCPYAVVAVQTPPVDCNFALCMHTLKTAGVYDKRRVLGVNSISSMRANQLFCALTGADPATTQTPVICGTGRCTRVPVFSKGKAGNFPQTQVECLTKLVREADEIICKVKANYEQGHLSIGFSSARFVTSVMQGLFEKKTFIDSALVEQDHAEKCYGMKICATPLSIGKGGIVEYVVPTLNEVETKLLEESKCDLEDMLNLGRCYAVGDEYCLNPCKIYTFPPCVPCEICRPSHIPPWLQGTLLRNGPGTLKVGSMSFDHVFDGSALLHSFKISEGTATYQCRFVRTDAYKRNKAANRIVVTEFATESVPDPCHTIFDRFTAFFKPLEKLSDNTVVSVYPIGDEIYTFTESPIIHRIDPKTLKTLERKDLIKDFAIVNHSAHPHILPNGDVINIGLSYTSRGMRHVVIHFPFTEKGDMFERAHIVGGMKPRWQMHPSYMHSFGITENYFVLIEQPMTISLRTVLWNVFLDKPFASALQWYPKLETNIVLIGRKTGEEVRRYRTETLFYFHVINAFEDGQNVVLDFCTYKDAKILNGMYIKAMESIQSNEDCAEWFRARAKRLKMPLESPDMTFVEAKLLANIGCETPRIHYNMYNGRSYRYFYAISSDIDNINPGAVVKVDTWTGDYETWFEAGSFASEPVFVPEPQAQEEDAGILLCVLLYGSHICKISLLLLDSRTLLEIGRVTFDTPSPSPKCIHGWFISDRV
;
A
#
# COMPACT_ATOMS: atom_id res chain seq x y z
N MET A 1 7.19 -42.85 -2.07
CA MET A 1 6.16 -43.66 -1.39
C MET A 1 4.83 -43.39 -2.05
N ILE A 2 4.14 -44.46 -2.45
CA ILE A 2 2.94 -44.47 -3.30
C ILE A 2 1.77 -43.85 -2.53
N VAL A 3 1.13 -42.84 -3.11
CA VAL A 3 -0.10 -42.23 -2.58
C VAL A 3 -1.29 -43.09 -3.03
N PRO A 4 -2.11 -43.65 -2.12
CA PRO A 4 -3.29 -44.40 -2.52
C PRO A 4 -4.41 -43.46 -2.99
N ASN A 5 -4.96 -43.75 -4.16
CA ASN A 5 -6.24 -43.23 -4.64
C ASN A 5 -7.37 -43.76 -3.74
N ALA A 6 -7.87 -42.93 -2.83
CA ALA A 6 -9.06 -43.22 -2.04
C ALA A 6 -10.24 -42.35 -2.51
N LYS A 7 -10.98 -42.84 -3.51
CA LYS A 7 -12.37 -42.43 -3.74
C LYS A 7 -13.24 -43.30 -2.82
N PHE A 8 -13.70 -42.77 -1.70
CA PHE A 8 -14.71 -43.43 -0.89
C PHE A 8 -16.10 -42.95 -1.33
N ARG A 9 -16.90 -43.88 -1.89
CA ARG A 9 -18.34 -43.74 -2.14
C ARG A 9 -19.06 -44.69 -1.18
N ASN A 10 -20.16 -44.24 -0.57
CA ASN A 10 -21.04 -45.11 0.23
C ASN A 10 -21.71 -46.16 -0.67
N TYR A 11 -21.19 -47.40 -0.63
CA TYR A 11 -21.90 -48.63 -0.96
C TYR A 11 -23.01 -48.80 0.09
N VAL A 12 -24.31 -48.86 -0.22
CA VAL A 12 -25.01 -50.13 -0.47
C VAL A 12 -26.29 -49.93 -1.31
N MET A 13 -26.76 -48.71 -1.57
CA MET A 13 -28.02 -48.48 -2.31
C MET A 13 -27.84 -47.90 -3.73
N SER A 14 -26.69 -47.31 -4.07
CA SER A 14 -26.56 -46.54 -5.31
C SER A 14 -26.16 -47.33 -6.55
N GLU A 15 -25.39 -48.42 -6.45
CA GLU A 15 -24.95 -49.16 -7.65
C GLU A 15 -26.09 -49.94 -8.32
N VAL A 16 -26.98 -50.54 -7.52
CA VAL A 16 -28.16 -51.23 -8.06
C VAL A 16 -29.13 -50.23 -8.69
N LEU A 17 -29.37 -49.09 -8.04
CA LEU A 17 -30.20 -48.01 -8.60
C LEU A 17 -29.56 -47.39 -9.86
N ALA A 18 -28.25 -47.17 -9.88
CA ALA A 18 -27.54 -46.63 -11.04
C ALA A 18 -27.47 -47.61 -12.21
N GLN A 19 -27.39 -48.92 -11.94
CA GLN A 19 -27.47 -49.97 -12.96
C GLN A 19 -28.89 -50.06 -13.54
N ILE A 20 -29.92 -50.01 -12.67
CA ILE A 20 -31.34 -49.95 -13.05
C ILE A 20 -31.63 -48.67 -13.86
N GLU A 21 -31.08 -47.51 -13.48
CA GLU A 21 -31.23 -46.26 -14.24
C GLU A 21 -30.55 -46.35 -15.61
N LYS A 22 -29.33 -46.91 -15.70
CA LYS A 22 -28.62 -47.13 -16.98
C LYS A 22 -29.34 -48.11 -17.90
N GLU A 23 -29.96 -49.13 -17.33
CA GLU A 23 -30.77 -50.08 -18.10
C GLU A 23 -32.12 -49.46 -18.50
N CYS A 24 -32.77 -48.68 -17.63
CA CYS A 24 -33.98 -47.92 -17.94
C CYS A 24 -33.75 -46.85 -19.03
N GLU A 25 -32.61 -46.16 -19.04
CA GLU A 25 -32.24 -45.18 -20.07
C GLU A 25 -32.12 -45.79 -21.48
N ARG A 26 -31.85 -47.10 -21.60
CA ARG A 26 -31.85 -47.81 -22.89
C ARG A 26 -33.25 -48.11 -23.42
N TYR A 27 -34.24 -48.28 -22.55
CA TYR A 27 -35.58 -48.73 -22.94
C TYR A 27 -36.65 -47.62 -22.89
N CYS A 28 -36.39 -46.52 -22.19
CA CYS A 28 -37.27 -45.36 -22.15
C CYS A 28 -36.43 -44.08 -22.03
N PRO A 29 -36.26 -43.28 -23.10
CA PRO A 29 -35.68 -41.96 -23.00
C PRO A 29 -36.69 -41.05 -22.30
N ALA A 30 -36.79 -41.17 -20.97
CA ALA A 30 -37.57 -40.26 -20.18
C ALA A 30 -37.01 -38.85 -20.40
N PRO A 31 -37.87 -37.83 -20.60
CA PRO A 31 -37.40 -36.46 -20.71
C PRO A 31 -36.60 -36.14 -19.45
N ARG A 32 -35.32 -35.73 -19.60
CA ARG A 32 -34.48 -35.30 -18.48
C ARG A 32 -35.24 -34.23 -17.71
N VAL A 33 -35.76 -34.59 -16.55
CA VAL A 33 -36.19 -33.61 -15.57
C VAL A 33 -34.96 -32.73 -15.32
N PRO A 34 -35.07 -31.39 -15.38
CA PRO A 34 -33.92 -30.52 -15.16
C PRO A 34 -33.23 -30.92 -13.85
N PRO A 35 -31.89 -30.89 -13.79
CA PRO A 35 -31.13 -31.46 -12.68
C PRO A 35 -31.46 -30.81 -11.33
N ARG A 36 -32.07 -29.61 -11.33
CA ARG A 36 -32.43 -28.81 -10.13
C ARG A 36 -31.30 -28.82 -9.11
N LYS A 37 -30.09 -28.60 -9.62
CA LYS A 37 -28.82 -28.73 -8.92
C LYS A 37 -28.38 -27.37 -8.39
N VAL A 38 -28.08 -27.32 -7.10
CA VAL A 38 -27.47 -26.17 -6.42
C VAL A 38 -26.05 -26.53 -6.02
N ALA A 39 -25.06 -25.77 -6.50
CA ALA A 39 -23.69 -25.86 -6.02
C ALA A 39 -23.40 -24.77 -4.97
N ILE A 40 -22.76 -25.14 -3.87
CA ILE A 40 -22.33 -24.23 -2.81
C ILE A 40 -20.81 -24.23 -2.77
N VAL A 41 -20.20 -23.13 -3.18
CA VAL A 41 -18.76 -22.87 -3.08
C VAL A 41 -18.48 -22.21 -1.73
N GLY A 42 -17.60 -22.82 -0.93
CA GLY A 42 -17.39 -22.46 0.48
C GLY A 42 -18.34 -23.19 1.43
N ALA A 43 -18.80 -24.39 1.05
CA ALA A 43 -19.76 -25.19 1.83
C ALA A 43 -19.19 -25.69 3.16
N GLY A 44 -17.88 -25.75 3.32
CA GLY A 44 -17.22 -26.11 4.57
C GLY A 44 -17.17 -24.97 5.59
N SER A 45 -17.46 -23.72 5.19
CA SER A 45 -17.58 -22.56 6.10
C SER A 45 -18.85 -22.61 6.96
N ASP A 46 -18.89 -21.90 8.09
CA ASP A 46 -20.08 -21.83 8.95
C ASP A 46 -21.34 -21.38 8.18
N VAL A 47 -21.20 -20.37 7.33
CA VAL A 47 -22.30 -19.87 6.48
C VAL A 47 -22.73 -20.93 5.47
N GLY A 48 -21.77 -21.60 4.83
CA GLY A 48 -22.01 -22.65 3.84
C GLY A 48 -22.72 -23.86 4.44
N ARG A 49 -22.31 -24.31 5.63
CA ARG A 49 -22.93 -25.43 6.36
C ARG A 49 -24.39 -25.14 6.70
N VAL A 50 -24.68 -23.94 7.22
CA VAL A 50 -26.05 -23.51 7.52
C VAL A 50 -26.88 -23.42 6.25
N ALA A 51 -26.33 -22.82 5.18
CA ALA A 51 -27.04 -22.72 3.92
C ALA A 51 -27.37 -24.10 3.32
N ALA A 52 -26.40 -25.02 3.35
CA ALA A 52 -26.57 -26.39 2.88
C ALA A 52 -27.67 -27.14 3.65
N LEU A 53 -27.72 -26.99 4.98
CA LEU A 53 -28.75 -27.60 5.83
C LEU A 53 -30.17 -27.12 5.46
N PHE A 54 -30.36 -25.82 5.25
CA PHE A 54 -31.68 -25.29 4.87
C PHE A 54 -32.06 -25.67 3.45
N LEU A 55 -31.10 -25.69 2.52
CA LEU A 55 -31.34 -26.11 1.13
C LEU A 55 -31.64 -27.62 1.02
N LYS A 56 -31.05 -28.45 1.89
CA LYS A 56 -31.33 -29.89 1.97
C LYS A 56 -32.79 -30.17 2.33
N GLN A 57 -33.46 -29.24 3.00
CA GLN A 57 -34.88 -29.36 3.35
C GLN A 57 -35.83 -28.91 2.23
N GLN A 58 -35.33 -28.35 1.12
CA GLN A 58 -36.20 -27.75 0.10
C GLN A 58 -36.58 -28.75 -1.01
N PRO A 59 -37.87 -29.02 -1.24
CA PRO A 59 -38.30 -29.99 -2.26
C PRO A 59 -38.05 -29.52 -3.70
N VAL A 60 -37.86 -28.21 -3.90
CA VAL A 60 -37.51 -27.64 -5.20
C VAL A 60 -36.07 -27.98 -5.62
N VAL A 61 -35.19 -28.29 -4.66
CA VAL A 61 -33.82 -28.75 -4.93
C VAL A 61 -33.83 -30.26 -5.08
N ARG A 62 -33.15 -30.80 -6.09
CA ARG A 62 -32.95 -32.26 -6.22
C ARG A 62 -31.54 -32.70 -5.91
N LYS A 63 -30.55 -31.84 -6.11
CA LYS A 63 -29.15 -32.15 -5.88
C LYS A 63 -28.40 -30.97 -5.28
N LEU A 64 -27.68 -31.22 -4.19
CA LEU A 64 -26.74 -30.30 -3.57
C LEU A 64 -25.31 -30.74 -3.84
N SER A 65 -24.52 -29.86 -4.42
CA SER A 65 -23.10 -30.08 -4.63
C SER A 65 -22.29 -29.14 -3.74
N LEU A 66 -21.69 -29.71 -2.71
CA LEU A 66 -20.90 -28.99 -1.72
C LEU A 66 -19.45 -28.95 -2.15
N TYR A 67 -18.86 -27.76 -2.15
CA TYR A 67 -17.46 -27.58 -2.51
C TYR A 67 -16.74 -26.69 -1.51
N ASP A 68 -15.51 -27.08 -1.18
CA ASP A 68 -14.57 -26.23 -0.46
C ASP A 68 -13.14 -26.48 -0.94
N ASP A 69 -12.33 -25.43 -1.00
CA ASP A 69 -10.92 -25.52 -1.40
C ASP A 69 -10.01 -25.80 -0.20
N GLU A 70 -10.44 -25.47 1.02
CA GLU A 70 -9.66 -25.67 2.24
C GLU A 70 -9.68 -27.14 2.70
N PRO A 71 -8.51 -27.78 2.92
CA PRO A 71 -8.43 -29.14 3.45
C PRO A 71 -9.10 -29.32 4.82
N ASP A 72 -8.98 -28.33 5.69
CA ASP A 72 -9.45 -28.39 7.08
C ASP A 72 -10.95 -28.08 7.24
N SER A 73 -11.61 -27.65 6.16
CA SER A 73 -13.03 -27.29 6.17
C SER A 73 -13.98 -28.50 6.32
N CYS A 74 -13.44 -29.72 6.20
CA CYS A 74 -14.15 -30.99 6.36
C CYS A 74 -15.44 -31.12 5.54
N VAL A 75 -15.50 -30.51 4.34
CA VAL A 75 -16.71 -30.48 3.49
C VAL A 75 -17.26 -31.88 3.16
N MET A 76 -16.38 -32.89 3.06
CA MET A 76 -16.79 -34.29 2.89
C MET A 76 -17.57 -34.83 4.09
N GLY A 77 -17.15 -34.46 5.31
CA GLY A 77 -17.87 -34.79 6.55
C GLY A 77 -19.22 -34.08 6.62
N VAL A 78 -19.27 -32.80 6.23
CA VAL A 78 -20.53 -32.03 6.15
C VAL A 78 -21.53 -32.70 5.22
N ALA A 79 -21.11 -33.16 4.04
CA ALA A 79 -22.00 -33.86 3.12
C ALA A 79 -22.51 -35.20 3.67
N ASN A 80 -21.64 -35.98 4.31
CA ASN A 80 -22.05 -37.24 4.93
C ASN A 80 -23.09 -37.01 6.02
N ASP A 81 -22.90 -35.99 6.86
CA ASP A 81 -23.84 -35.63 7.91
C ASP A 81 -25.20 -35.21 7.32
N LEU A 82 -25.19 -34.31 6.33
CA LEU A 82 -26.41 -33.87 5.63
C LEU A 82 -27.14 -35.00 4.89
N ALA A 83 -26.43 -36.04 4.44
CA ALA A 83 -27.03 -37.18 3.75
C ALA A 83 -27.91 -38.04 4.66
N HIS A 84 -27.74 -37.95 5.99
CA HIS A 84 -28.60 -38.64 6.96
C HIS A 84 -29.96 -37.95 7.19
N ILE A 85 -30.13 -36.71 6.72
CA ILE A 85 -31.38 -35.97 6.85
C ILE A 85 -32.42 -36.54 5.88
N ASP A 86 -33.58 -36.92 6.40
CA ASP A 86 -34.71 -37.61 5.76
C ASP A 86 -35.51 -36.74 4.78
N THR A 87 -34.80 -36.12 3.84
CA THR A 87 -35.33 -35.21 2.82
C THR A 87 -34.90 -35.64 1.42
N SER A 88 -35.63 -35.21 0.39
CA SER A 88 -35.42 -35.66 -1.00
C SER A 88 -34.16 -35.20 -1.73
N PRO A 89 -33.47 -34.08 -1.42
CA PRO A 89 -32.31 -33.65 -2.19
C PRO A 89 -31.08 -34.55 -1.97
N ASP A 90 -30.46 -35.04 -3.04
CA ASP A 90 -29.19 -35.78 -2.96
C ASP A 90 -28.03 -34.85 -2.63
N VAL A 91 -27.01 -35.33 -1.91
CA VAL A 91 -25.83 -34.55 -1.54
C VAL A 91 -24.56 -35.16 -2.11
N GLU A 92 -23.76 -34.36 -2.81
CA GLU A 92 -22.41 -34.69 -3.24
C GLU A 92 -21.42 -33.65 -2.70
N ALA A 93 -20.17 -34.07 -2.45
CA ALA A 93 -19.11 -33.16 -2.01
C ALA A 93 -17.82 -33.32 -2.80
N PHE A 94 -17.11 -32.21 -2.94
CA PHE A 94 -15.85 -32.09 -3.65
C PHE A 94 -14.90 -31.22 -2.85
N GLN A 95 -13.66 -31.66 -2.69
CA GLN A 95 -12.65 -30.93 -1.95
C GLN A 95 -11.41 -30.68 -2.82
N GLY A 96 -10.86 -29.46 -2.70
CA GLY A 96 -9.63 -29.04 -3.34
C GLY A 96 -9.82 -28.47 -4.76
N ARG A 97 -8.94 -27.53 -5.13
CA ARG A 97 -9.01 -26.76 -6.40
C ARG A 97 -9.25 -27.60 -7.66
N PRO A 98 -8.60 -28.77 -7.88
CA PRO A 98 -8.82 -29.56 -9.10
C PRO A 98 -10.24 -30.11 -9.26
N ARG A 99 -11.01 -30.20 -8.17
CA ARG A 99 -12.36 -30.79 -8.15
C ARG A 99 -13.48 -29.76 -8.28
N LEU A 100 -13.15 -28.47 -8.35
CA LEU A 100 -14.14 -27.39 -8.49
C LEU A 100 -15.01 -27.54 -9.75
N GLY A 101 -14.40 -27.96 -10.88
CA GLY A 101 -15.14 -28.19 -12.12
C GLY A 101 -16.21 -29.28 -11.99
N ASP A 102 -15.90 -30.37 -11.29
CA ASP A 102 -16.85 -31.46 -11.02
C ASP A 102 -18.05 -30.96 -10.21
N ALA A 103 -17.78 -30.14 -9.19
CA ALA A 103 -18.83 -29.56 -8.35
C ALA A 103 -19.78 -28.67 -9.14
N LEU A 104 -19.24 -27.84 -10.03
CA LEU A 104 -20.02 -26.85 -10.78
C LEU A 104 -20.77 -27.43 -11.98
N THR A 105 -20.29 -28.52 -12.58
CA THR A 105 -20.88 -29.07 -13.80
C THR A 105 -22.38 -29.38 -13.62
N ASN A 106 -23.19 -28.91 -14.59
CA ASN A 106 -24.66 -29.01 -14.63
C ASN A 106 -25.39 -28.32 -13.45
N SER A 107 -24.79 -27.35 -12.79
CA SER A 107 -25.46 -26.56 -11.76
C SER A 107 -26.46 -25.58 -12.37
N ASP A 108 -27.65 -25.47 -11.78
CA ASP A 108 -28.67 -24.48 -12.14
C ASP A 108 -28.47 -23.19 -11.35
N VAL A 109 -28.04 -23.31 -10.09
CA VAL A 109 -27.68 -22.18 -9.21
C VAL A 109 -26.33 -22.46 -8.55
N VAL A 110 -25.47 -21.45 -8.50
CA VAL A 110 -24.20 -21.48 -7.77
C VAL A 110 -24.23 -20.42 -6.68
N LEU A 111 -24.13 -20.82 -5.42
CA LEU A 111 -23.94 -19.92 -4.28
C LEU A 111 -22.45 -19.84 -3.96
N ILE A 112 -21.86 -18.65 -4.08
CA ILE A 112 -20.49 -18.37 -3.67
C ILE A 112 -20.55 -17.72 -2.28
N CYS A 113 -20.15 -18.45 -1.25
CA CYS A 113 -20.18 -18.01 0.14
C CYS A 113 -18.87 -18.38 0.89
N GLY A 114 -18.85 -18.17 2.20
CA GLY A 114 -17.64 -18.36 3.01
C GLY A 114 -16.60 -17.27 2.77
N GLY A 115 -15.33 -17.58 3.02
CA GLY A 115 -14.22 -16.64 3.02
C GLY A 115 -13.86 -16.14 4.42
N HIS A 116 -12.88 -15.24 4.48
CA HIS A 116 -12.56 -14.51 5.69
C HIS A 116 -13.69 -13.54 6.05
N PHE A 117 -13.78 -13.25 7.34
CA PHE A 117 -14.64 -12.23 7.93
C PHE A 117 -13.80 -11.45 8.93
N VAL A 118 -14.15 -10.19 9.19
CA VAL A 118 -13.30 -9.32 10.00
C VAL A 118 -13.73 -9.33 11.47
N THR A 119 -12.75 -9.44 12.37
CA THR A 119 -12.85 -9.13 13.80
C THR A 119 -12.67 -7.61 14.00
N PRO A 120 -13.52 -6.90 14.78
CA PRO A 120 -13.48 -5.42 14.86
C PRO A 120 -12.19 -4.93 15.58
N PRO A 121 -11.63 -3.74 15.23
CA PRO A 121 -12.37 -2.46 15.26
C PRO A 121 -12.14 -1.42 14.13
N CYS A 122 -13.15 -0.54 14.00
CA CYS A 122 -13.21 0.82 13.41
C CYS A 122 -13.13 1.05 11.87
N CYS A 123 -14.30 1.38 11.31
CA CYS A 123 -14.65 2.29 10.20
C CYS A 123 -13.95 2.15 8.81
N CYS A 124 -14.77 1.87 7.79
CA CYS A 124 -14.55 1.97 6.32
C CYS A 124 -13.36 1.21 5.69
N ALA A 125 -12.28 0.93 6.43
CA ALA A 125 -11.15 0.11 5.99
C ALA A 125 -11.50 -1.40 5.92
N LEU A 126 -12.56 -1.81 6.63
CA LEU A 126 -12.99 -3.20 6.79
C LEU A 126 -13.34 -3.88 5.46
N ASP A 127 -14.17 -3.24 4.63
CA ASP A 127 -14.71 -3.87 3.41
C ASP A 127 -13.62 -4.03 2.33
N ARG A 128 -12.72 -3.06 2.18
CA ARG A 128 -11.62 -3.17 1.20
C ARG A 128 -10.60 -4.23 1.58
N GLU A 129 -10.17 -4.28 2.85
CA GLU A 129 -9.29 -5.35 3.33
C GLU A 129 -9.94 -6.73 3.21
N LEU A 130 -11.23 -6.80 3.54
CA LEU A 130 -12.03 -8.01 3.41
C LEU A 130 -12.15 -8.46 1.95
N PHE A 131 -12.30 -7.52 1.02
CA PHE A 131 -12.27 -7.80 -0.41
C PHE A 131 -10.95 -8.45 -0.81
N PHE A 132 -9.80 -7.92 -0.39
CA PHE A 132 -8.50 -8.53 -0.73
C PHE A 132 -8.31 -9.93 -0.16
N LYS A 133 -8.84 -10.20 1.03
CA LYS A 133 -8.81 -11.55 1.63
C LYS A 133 -9.69 -12.55 0.89
N ASN A 134 -10.77 -12.09 0.27
CA ASN A 134 -11.80 -12.95 -0.33
C ASN A 134 -11.79 -13.00 -1.86
N MET A 135 -11.19 -12.00 -2.52
CA MET A 135 -11.29 -11.83 -3.97
C MET A 135 -10.74 -13.00 -4.76
N GLU A 136 -9.69 -13.68 -4.26
CA GLU A 136 -9.12 -14.83 -4.98
C GLU A 136 -10.15 -15.96 -5.11
N ARG A 137 -10.87 -16.27 -4.02
CA ARG A 137 -11.89 -17.33 -4.02
C ARG A 137 -13.04 -16.99 -4.97
N VAL A 138 -13.53 -15.76 -4.90
CA VAL A 138 -14.64 -15.31 -5.76
C VAL A 138 -14.22 -15.28 -7.22
N ARG A 139 -12.99 -14.82 -7.53
CA ARG A 139 -12.45 -14.81 -8.90
C ARG A 139 -12.30 -16.22 -9.45
N VAL A 140 -11.72 -17.15 -8.68
CA VAL A 140 -11.54 -18.55 -9.09
C VAL A 140 -12.90 -19.21 -9.33
N ALA A 141 -13.85 -19.03 -8.41
CA ALA A 141 -15.21 -19.54 -8.57
C ALA A 141 -15.90 -18.95 -9.81
N SER A 142 -15.75 -17.64 -10.06
CA SER A 142 -16.34 -16.97 -11.23
C SER A 142 -15.77 -17.48 -12.56
N ILE A 143 -14.44 -17.67 -12.64
CA ILE A 143 -13.77 -18.25 -13.81
C ILE A 143 -14.25 -19.70 -14.03
N ALA A 144 -14.39 -20.47 -12.95
CA ALA A 144 -14.86 -21.84 -13.03
C ALA A 144 -16.35 -21.90 -13.46
N CYS A 145 -17.19 -20.98 -12.98
CA CYS A 145 -18.57 -20.87 -13.43
C CYS A 145 -18.67 -20.59 -14.93
N ALA A 146 -17.85 -19.66 -15.44
CA ALA A 146 -17.81 -19.36 -16.87
C ALA A 146 -17.46 -20.59 -17.72
N ARG A 147 -16.63 -21.49 -17.20
CA ARG A 147 -16.15 -22.67 -17.93
C ARG A 147 -17.09 -23.87 -17.81
N PHE A 148 -17.63 -24.14 -16.63
CA PHE A 148 -18.29 -25.41 -16.31
C PHE A 148 -19.81 -25.30 -16.17
N CYS A 149 -20.35 -24.10 -15.92
CA CYS A 149 -21.79 -23.86 -15.81
C CYS A 149 -22.18 -22.43 -16.24
N PRO A 150 -21.90 -22.01 -17.48
CA PRO A 150 -22.09 -20.63 -17.94
C PRO A 150 -23.54 -20.15 -17.90
N TYR A 151 -24.51 -21.07 -17.84
CA TYR A 151 -25.94 -20.76 -17.81
C TYR A 151 -26.53 -20.75 -16.39
N ALA A 152 -25.74 -21.08 -15.36
CA ALA A 152 -26.23 -21.10 -13.98
C ALA A 152 -26.56 -19.67 -13.50
N VAL A 153 -27.49 -19.56 -12.55
CA VAL A 153 -27.65 -18.33 -11.77
C VAL A 153 -26.56 -18.29 -10.71
N VAL A 154 -25.71 -17.26 -10.71
CA VAL A 154 -24.60 -17.09 -9.76
C VAL A 154 -25.03 -16.10 -8.69
N ALA A 155 -25.09 -16.58 -7.45
CA ALA A 155 -25.41 -15.81 -6.25
C ALA A 155 -24.14 -15.55 -5.43
N VAL A 156 -23.70 -14.30 -5.33
CA VAL A 156 -22.50 -13.89 -4.59
C VAL A 156 -22.90 -13.43 -3.20
N GLN A 157 -22.44 -14.17 -2.18
CA GLN A 157 -22.65 -13.85 -0.76
C GLN A 157 -21.35 -13.61 0.01
N THR A 158 -20.20 -14.01 -0.54
CA THR A 158 -18.90 -13.73 0.05
C THR A 158 -18.67 -12.22 0.22
N PRO A 159 -18.40 -11.72 1.43
CA PRO A 159 -18.30 -10.30 1.67
C PRO A 159 -16.94 -9.71 1.24
N PRO A 160 -16.86 -8.38 1.00
CA PRO A 160 -18.01 -7.50 0.83
C PRO A 160 -18.73 -7.85 -0.48
N VAL A 161 -20.06 -8.00 -0.41
CA VAL A 161 -20.86 -8.45 -1.56
C VAL A 161 -20.81 -7.40 -2.68
N ASP A 162 -20.75 -6.10 -2.34
CA ASP A 162 -20.65 -5.00 -3.31
C ASP A 162 -19.46 -5.16 -4.27
N CYS A 163 -18.24 -5.36 -3.73
CA CYS A 163 -17.02 -5.52 -4.54
C CYS A 163 -16.97 -6.89 -5.24
N ASN A 164 -17.29 -7.96 -4.51
CA ASN A 164 -17.20 -9.32 -5.03
C ASN A 164 -18.26 -9.61 -6.11
N PHE A 165 -19.42 -8.97 -6.03
CA PHE A 165 -20.41 -8.95 -7.10
C PHE A 165 -19.84 -8.32 -8.36
N ALA A 166 -19.25 -7.12 -8.27
CA ALA A 166 -18.64 -6.44 -9.40
C ALA A 166 -17.48 -7.26 -10.01
N LEU A 167 -16.64 -7.85 -9.16
CA LEU A 167 -15.57 -8.77 -9.58
C LEU A 167 -16.11 -9.96 -10.37
N CYS A 168 -17.14 -10.64 -9.86
CA CYS A 168 -17.79 -11.77 -10.53
C CYS A 168 -18.40 -11.35 -11.87
N MET A 169 -19.22 -10.29 -11.85
CA MET A 169 -19.88 -9.71 -13.02
C MET A 169 -18.88 -9.40 -14.14
N HIS A 170 -17.81 -8.66 -13.83
CA HIS A 170 -16.81 -8.28 -14.82
C HIS A 170 -15.95 -9.47 -15.27
N THR A 171 -15.67 -10.44 -14.40
CA THR A 171 -14.98 -11.68 -14.79
C THR A 171 -15.80 -12.46 -15.83
N LEU A 172 -17.11 -12.58 -15.63
CA LEU A 172 -18.01 -13.23 -16.58
C LEU A 172 -18.17 -12.43 -17.89
N LYS A 173 -18.13 -11.09 -17.82
CA LYS A 173 -18.12 -10.21 -19.01
C LYS A 173 -16.87 -10.44 -19.84
N THR A 174 -15.70 -10.49 -19.22
CA THR A 174 -14.42 -10.78 -19.89
C THR A 174 -14.41 -12.18 -20.50
N ALA A 175 -15.07 -13.15 -19.88
CA ALA A 175 -15.23 -14.51 -20.42
C ALA A 175 -16.31 -14.63 -21.52
N GLY A 176 -17.06 -13.56 -21.83
CA GLY A 176 -18.07 -13.55 -22.89
C GLY A 176 -19.36 -14.31 -22.58
N VAL A 177 -19.62 -14.65 -21.31
CA VAL A 177 -20.76 -15.49 -20.88
C VAL A 177 -21.70 -14.79 -19.90
N TYR A 178 -21.50 -13.49 -19.67
CA TYR A 178 -22.32 -12.72 -18.72
C TYR A 178 -23.76 -12.52 -19.19
N ASP A 179 -24.73 -12.89 -18.34
CA ASP A 179 -26.15 -12.52 -18.47
C ASP A 179 -26.57 -11.76 -17.20
N LYS A 180 -26.96 -10.49 -17.38
CA LYS A 180 -27.43 -9.60 -16.29
C LYS A 180 -28.61 -10.16 -15.51
N ARG A 181 -29.40 -11.07 -16.09
CA ARG A 181 -30.54 -11.72 -15.42
C ARG A 181 -30.14 -12.86 -14.50
N ARG A 182 -28.86 -13.25 -14.49
CA ARG A 182 -28.37 -14.49 -13.84
C ARG A 182 -27.25 -14.25 -12.81
N VAL A 183 -26.72 -13.04 -12.67
CA VAL A 183 -25.70 -12.74 -11.66
C VAL A 183 -26.30 -11.83 -10.61
N LEU A 184 -26.32 -12.26 -9.34
CA LEU A 184 -26.95 -11.54 -8.25
C LEU A 184 -26.02 -11.48 -7.03
N GLY A 185 -25.85 -10.30 -6.45
CA GLY A 185 -25.31 -10.14 -5.11
C GLY A 185 -26.41 -10.33 -4.07
N VAL A 186 -26.20 -11.23 -3.12
CA VAL A 186 -27.20 -11.60 -2.12
C VAL A 186 -27.36 -10.47 -1.10
N ASN A 187 -28.56 -9.89 -0.99
CA ASN A 187 -28.88 -8.81 -0.04
C ASN A 187 -30.07 -9.17 0.89
N SER A 188 -30.45 -10.45 0.93
CA SER A 188 -31.58 -10.95 1.73
C SER A 188 -31.37 -10.77 3.23
N ILE A 189 -30.14 -10.85 3.73
CA ILE A 189 -29.81 -10.62 5.15
C ILE A 189 -30.18 -9.21 5.60
N SER A 190 -29.86 -8.20 4.80
CA SER A 190 -30.13 -6.79 5.13
C SER A 190 -31.63 -6.54 5.20
N SER A 191 -32.38 -7.05 4.22
CA SER A 191 -33.85 -6.93 4.19
C SER A 191 -34.51 -7.72 5.33
N MET A 192 -34.01 -8.91 5.65
CA MET A 192 -34.51 -9.72 6.77
C MET A 192 -34.32 -9.01 8.12
N ARG A 193 -33.15 -8.40 8.35
CA ARG A 193 -32.87 -7.63 9.58
C ARG A 193 -33.71 -6.36 9.67
N ALA A 194 -33.82 -5.60 8.58
CA ALA A 194 -34.66 -4.41 8.52
C ALA A 194 -36.13 -4.76 8.82
N ASN A 195 -36.64 -5.85 8.23
CA ASN A 195 -38.00 -6.32 8.47
C ASN A 195 -38.20 -6.76 9.92
N GLN A 196 -37.28 -7.52 10.49
CA GLN A 196 -37.37 -7.99 11.88
C GLN A 196 -37.36 -6.82 12.87
N LEU A 197 -36.45 -5.84 12.70
CA LEU A 197 -36.37 -4.67 13.56
C LEU A 197 -37.62 -3.78 13.44
N PHE A 198 -38.12 -3.61 12.22
CA PHE A 198 -39.36 -2.86 11.97
C PHE A 198 -40.58 -3.52 12.62
N CYS A 199 -40.72 -4.85 12.47
CA CYS A 199 -41.81 -5.62 13.05
C CYS A 199 -41.75 -5.67 14.58
N ALA A 200 -40.55 -5.77 15.15
CA ALA A 200 -40.36 -5.74 16.60
C ALA A 200 -40.84 -4.42 17.23
N LEU A 201 -40.73 -3.30 16.51
CA LEU A 201 -41.22 -1.99 16.98
C LEU A 201 -42.70 -1.75 16.68
N THR A 202 -43.22 -2.27 15.57
CA THR A 202 -44.63 -2.06 15.16
C THR A 202 -45.60 -3.09 15.74
N GLY A 203 -45.11 -4.23 16.21
CA GLY A 203 -45.93 -5.40 16.53
C GLY A 203 -46.49 -6.12 15.30
N ALA A 204 -46.06 -5.74 14.09
CA ALA A 204 -46.43 -6.42 12.85
C ALA A 204 -45.78 -7.81 12.74
N ASP A 205 -46.36 -8.70 11.94
CA ASP A 205 -45.80 -10.03 11.70
C ASP A 205 -44.71 -9.98 10.61
N PRO A 206 -43.45 -10.38 10.91
CA PRO A 206 -42.37 -10.45 9.92
C PRO A 206 -42.66 -11.37 8.74
N ALA A 207 -43.56 -12.34 8.86
CA ALA A 207 -43.94 -13.25 7.79
C ALA A 207 -44.84 -12.58 6.72
N THR A 208 -45.55 -11.51 7.09
CA THR A 208 -46.50 -10.82 6.21
C THR A 208 -46.07 -9.39 5.84
N THR A 209 -45.02 -8.88 6.47
CA THR A 209 -44.46 -7.54 6.26
C THR A 209 -43.17 -7.60 5.43
N GLN A 210 -42.89 -6.53 4.68
CA GLN A 210 -41.66 -6.40 3.89
C GLN A 210 -41.02 -5.02 4.06
N THR A 211 -39.74 -5.04 4.44
CA THR A 211 -38.91 -3.84 4.51
C THR A 211 -37.66 -4.05 3.66
N PRO A 212 -37.67 -3.62 2.39
CA PRO A 212 -36.54 -3.82 1.49
C PRO A 212 -35.38 -2.90 1.87
N VAL A 213 -34.17 -3.37 1.57
CA VAL A 213 -32.95 -2.56 1.64
C VAL A 213 -32.42 -2.37 0.23
N ILE A 214 -32.17 -1.13 -0.19
CA ILE A 214 -31.71 -0.78 -1.54
C ILE A 214 -30.28 -0.23 -1.54
N CYS A 215 -29.80 0.18 -2.72
CA CYS A 215 -28.47 0.74 -2.98
C CYS A 215 -27.34 -0.31 -2.92
N GLY A 216 -26.72 -0.55 -1.78
CA GLY A 216 -25.70 -1.59 -1.62
C GLY A 216 -25.97 -2.53 -0.47
N THR A 217 -24.98 -3.36 -0.16
CA THR A 217 -25.04 -4.38 0.88
C THR A 217 -24.13 -4.06 2.06
N GLY A 218 -23.09 -3.24 1.87
CA GLY A 218 -22.14 -2.82 2.91
C GLY A 218 -22.73 -1.86 3.95
N ARG A 219 -21.99 -1.63 5.04
CA ARG A 219 -22.41 -0.73 6.14
C ARG A 219 -22.73 0.68 5.64
N CYS A 220 -21.93 1.20 4.70
CA CYS A 220 -22.06 2.57 4.20
C CYS A 220 -23.02 2.70 3.00
N THR A 221 -23.35 1.59 2.35
CA THR A 221 -24.08 1.56 1.08
C THR A 221 -25.52 1.09 1.22
N ARG A 222 -25.88 0.39 2.31
CA ARG A 222 -27.24 -0.11 2.52
C ARG A 222 -28.22 0.99 2.95
N VAL A 223 -29.37 1.05 2.27
CA VAL A 223 -30.43 2.03 2.50
C VAL A 223 -31.74 1.29 2.82
N PRO A 224 -32.14 1.16 4.09
CA PRO A 224 -33.42 0.57 4.47
C PRO A 224 -34.59 1.47 4.10
N VAL A 225 -35.64 0.90 3.47
CA VAL A 225 -36.82 1.65 3.02
C VAL A 225 -38.00 1.33 3.93
N PHE A 226 -38.06 1.98 5.09
CA PHE A 226 -39.12 1.80 6.08
C PHE A 226 -40.45 2.42 5.65
N SER A 227 -40.43 3.42 4.75
CA SER A 227 -41.64 4.03 4.18
C SER A 227 -42.56 2.99 3.52
N LYS A 228 -41.99 1.97 2.88
CA LYS A 228 -42.74 0.85 2.27
C LYS A 228 -43.46 -0.03 3.29
N GLY A 229 -42.92 -0.15 4.50
CA GLY A 229 -43.55 -0.85 5.63
C GLY A 229 -44.74 -0.10 6.25
N LYS A 230 -45.14 1.04 5.70
CA LYS A 230 -46.14 1.98 6.25
C LYS A 230 -45.69 2.64 7.56
N ALA A 231 -44.41 2.97 7.69
CA ALA A 231 -43.84 3.67 8.84
C ALA A 231 -44.26 5.15 9.00
N GLY A 232 -45.33 5.61 8.33
CA GLY A 232 -45.69 7.04 8.24
C GLY A 232 -46.01 7.74 9.58
N ASN A 233 -46.09 6.98 10.68
CA ASN A 233 -46.37 7.50 12.03
C ASN A 233 -45.16 7.42 12.99
N PHE A 234 -43.96 7.07 12.52
CA PHE A 234 -42.78 7.00 13.37
C PHE A 234 -42.11 8.37 13.53
N PRO A 235 -41.69 8.76 14.75
CA PRO A 235 -40.77 9.87 14.95
C PRO A 235 -39.49 9.66 14.14
N GLN A 236 -38.99 10.72 13.52
CA GLN A 236 -37.78 10.71 12.70
C GLN A 236 -36.57 10.08 13.42
N THR A 237 -36.42 10.37 14.72
CA THR A 237 -35.36 9.81 15.58
C THR A 237 -35.40 8.28 15.70
N GLN A 238 -36.59 7.67 15.63
CA GLN A 238 -36.74 6.21 15.66
C GLN A 238 -36.35 5.58 14.33
N VAL A 239 -36.68 6.23 13.21
CA VAL A 239 -36.28 5.80 11.86
C VAL A 239 -34.76 5.87 11.68
N GLU A 240 -34.13 6.92 12.20
CA GLU A 240 -32.67 7.08 12.22
C GLU A 240 -31.99 6.00 13.08
N CYS A 241 -32.54 5.72 14.26
CA CYS A 241 -32.04 4.65 15.14
C CYS A 241 -32.15 3.27 14.46
N LEU A 242 -33.31 2.95 13.87
CA LEU A 242 -33.52 1.74 13.08
C LEU A 242 -32.52 1.63 11.93
N THR A 243 -32.33 2.71 11.19
CA THR A 243 -31.39 2.78 10.07
C THR A 243 -29.98 2.47 10.54
N LYS A 244 -29.55 3.07 11.66
CA LYS A 244 -28.24 2.81 12.27
C LYS A 244 -28.11 1.35 12.71
N LEU A 245 -29.11 0.78 13.37
CA LEU A 245 -29.11 -0.61 13.81
C LEU A 245 -29.00 -1.59 12.62
N VAL A 246 -29.72 -1.34 11.52
CA VAL A 246 -29.57 -2.14 10.29
C VAL A 246 -28.18 -1.97 9.68
N ARG A 247 -27.63 -0.74 9.71
CA ARG A 247 -26.29 -0.45 9.18
C ARG A 247 -25.17 -1.10 9.98
N GLU A 248 -25.32 -1.17 11.30
CA GLU A 248 -24.29 -1.64 12.23
C GLU A 248 -24.53 -3.09 12.73
N ALA A 249 -25.58 -3.77 12.26
CA ALA A 249 -25.97 -5.08 12.74
C ALA A 249 -24.83 -6.12 12.75
N ASP A 250 -23.99 -6.13 11.72
CA ASP A 250 -22.85 -7.06 11.62
C ASP A 250 -21.83 -6.78 12.75
N GLU A 251 -21.52 -5.51 13.00
CA GLU A 251 -20.61 -5.11 14.08
C GLU A 251 -21.19 -5.40 15.47
N ILE A 252 -22.49 -5.18 15.66
CA ILE A 252 -23.17 -5.44 16.93
C ILE A 252 -23.14 -6.93 17.27
N ILE A 253 -23.44 -7.81 16.29
CA ILE A 253 -23.43 -9.26 16.51
C ILE A 253 -22.01 -9.75 16.83
N CYS A 254 -21.00 -9.27 16.09
CA CYS A 254 -19.60 -9.63 16.36
C CYS A 254 -19.14 -9.18 17.76
N LYS A 255 -19.57 -8.00 18.23
CA LYS A 255 -19.24 -7.51 19.59
C LYS A 255 -19.87 -8.34 20.69
N VAL A 256 -21.10 -8.83 20.49
CA VAL A 256 -21.86 -9.57 21.52
C VAL A 256 -21.42 -11.05 21.60
N LYS A 257 -21.00 -11.65 20.49
CA LYS A 257 -20.33 -12.95 20.53
C LYS A 257 -18.96 -12.76 21.19
N ALA A 258 -18.84 -13.08 22.48
CA ALA A 258 -17.66 -12.86 23.33
C ALA A 258 -16.31 -13.41 22.81
N ASN A 259 -16.29 -14.12 21.67
CA ASN A 259 -15.12 -14.59 20.94
C ASN A 259 -14.84 -13.81 19.63
N TYR A 260 -15.53 -12.69 19.37
CA TYR A 260 -15.45 -11.89 18.14
C TYR A 260 -15.78 -12.67 16.84
N GLU A 261 -16.55 -13.74 16.95
CA GLU A 261 -17.02 -14.52 15.80
C GLU A 261 -18.17 -13.82 15.06
N GLN A 262 -18.22 -14.02 13.74
CA GLN A 262 -19.27 -13.45 12.90
C GLN A 262 -20.68 -14.06 13.13
N GLY A 263 -21.71 -13.34 12.70
CA GLY A 263 -23.10 -13.79 12.68
C GLY A 263 -23.43 -14.81 11.58
N HIS A 264 -22.84 -16.00 11.60
CA HIS A 264 -22.99 -17.00 10.51
C HIS A 264 -24.41 -17.59 10.35
N LEU A 265 -25.20 -17.72 11.44
CA LEU A 265 -26.52 -18.37 11.39
C LEU A 265 -27.53 -17.61 10.51
N SER A 266 -27.69 -16.32 10.79
CA SER A 266 -28.65 -15.46 10.06
C SER A 266 -28.25 -15.27 8.59
N ILE A 267 -26.94 -15.19 8.32
CA ILE A 267 -26.38 -15.10 6.97
C ILE A 267 -26.64 -16.40 6.19
N GLY A 268 -26.34 -17.56 6.77
CA GLY A 268 -26.59 -18.86 6.13
C GLY A 268 -28.09 -19.09 5.83
N PHE A 269 -28.96 -18.81 6.80
CA PHE A 269 -30.41 -18.93 6.62
C PHE A 269 -30.95 -18.02 5.51
N SER A 270 -30.57 -16.73 5.53
CA SER A 270 -31.02 -15.76 4.53
C SER A 270 -30.47 -16.07 3.12
N SER A 271 -29.27 -16.66 3.02
CA SER A 271 -28.67 -17.11 1.76
C SER A 271 -29.42 -18.32 1.20
N ALA A 272 -29.76 -19.29 2.05
CA ALA A 272 -30.58 -20.44 1.65
C ALA A 272 -31.99 -19.99 1.22
N ARG A 273 -32.62 -19.07 1.95
CA ARG A 273 -33.91 -18.48 1.57
C ARG A 273 -33.84 -17.82 0.19
N PHE A 274 -32.80 -17.03 -0.05
CA PHE A 274 -32.55 -16.40 -1.34
C PHE A 274 -32.44 -17.43 -2.47
N VAL A 275 -31.57 -18.42 -2.32
CA VAL A 275 -31.38 -19.49 -3.32
C VAL A 275 -32.66 -20.30 -3.53
N THR A 276 -33.43 -20.57 -2.48
CA THR A 276 -34.73 -21.24 -2.58
C THR A 276 -35.70 -20.42 -3.44
N SER A 277 -35.78 -19.11 -3.24
CA SER A 277 -36.60 -18.22 -4.05
C SER A 277 -36.16 -18.21 -5.52
N VAL A 278 -34.85 -18.22 -5.79
CA VAL A 278 -34.30 -18.37 -7.15
C VAL A 278 -34.76 -19.70 -7.76
N MET A 279 -34.60 -20.82 -7.04
CA MET A 279 -34.97 -22.15 -7.52
C MET A 279 -36.47 -22.27 -7.82
N GLN A 280 -37.33 -21.75 -6.94
CA GLN A 280 -38.78 -21.68 -7.18
C GLN A 280 -39.09 -20.83 -8.42
N GLY A 281 -38.41 -19.68 -8.56
CA GLY A 281 -38.48 -18.80 -9.73
C GLY A 281 -38.18 -19.53 -11.04
N LEU A 282 -37.08 -20.30 -11.06
CA LEU A 282 -36.62 -21.03 -12.24
C LEU A 282 -37.53 -22.21 -12.62
N PHE A 283 -38.08 -22.93 -11.63
CA PHE A 283 -38.67 -24.25 -11.89
C PHE A 283 -40.16 -24.39 -11.54
N GLU A 284 -40.73 -23.51 -10.74
CA GLU A 284 -42.11 -23.64 -10.25
C GLU A 284 -42.98 -22.47 -10.70
N LYS A 285 -42.75 -21.29 -10.13
CA LYS A 285 -43.56 -20.09 -10.35
C LYS A 285 -42.71 -18.84 -10.22
N LYS A 286 -43.17 -17.73 -10.78
CA LYS A 286 -42.55 -16.41 -10.58
C LYS A 286 -42.48 -16.13 -9.08
N THR A 287 -41.29 -15.81 -8.59
CA THR A 287 -41.01 -15.63 -7.16
C THR A 287 -40.37 -14.26 -6.91
N PHE A 288 -40.85 -13.59 -5.87
CA PHE A 288 -40.35 -12.29 -5.44
C PHE A 288 -39.13 -12.44 -4.51
N ILE A 289 -38.16 -11.52 -4.64
CA ILE A 289 -36.98 -11.40 -3.80
C ILE A 289 -36.93 -9.98 -3.25
N ASP A 290 -36.83 -9.86 -1.92
CA ASP A 290 -36.90 -8.58 -1.20
C ASP A 290 -35.86 -7.57 -1.67
N SER A 291 -34.64 -8.03 -1.93
CA SER A 291 -33.57 -7.23 -2.55
C SER A 291 -32.41 -8.09 -3.01
N ALA A 292 -31.83 -7.74 -4.16
CA ALA A 292 -30.57 -8.28 -4.66
C ALA A 292 -29.77 -7.17 -5.36
N LEU A 293 -28.44 -7.18 -5.21
CA LEU A 293 -27.53 -6.30 -5.96
C LEU A 293 -27.39 -6.84 -7.39
N VAL A 294 -27.80 -6.04 -8.36
CA VAL A 294 -27.92 -6.47 -9.77
C VAL A 294 -27.61 -5.31 -10.73
N GLU A 295 -27.23 -5.64 -11.97
CA GLU A 295 -27.18 -4.67 -13.06
C GLU A 295 -28.61 -4.42 -13.57
N GLN A 296 -28.99 -3.15 -13.70
CA GLN A 296 -30.33 -2.71 -14.06
C GLN A 296 -30.50 -2.58 -15.58
N ASP A 297 -31.69 -2.86 -16.09
CA ASP A 297 -32.04 -2.62 -17.50
C ASP A 297 -32.22 -1.14 -17.81
N HIS A 298 -32.76 -0.40 -16.85
CA HIS A 298 -33.21 1.00 -16.97
C HIS A 298 -32.71 1.79 -15.76
N ALA A 299 -31.47 2.29 -15.82
CA ALA A 299 -30.84 3.01 -14.72
C ALA A 299 -31.64 4.26 -14.31
N GLU A 300 -32.28 4.94 -15.27
CA GLU A 300 -33.17 6.07 -15.06
C GLU A 300 -34.38 5.74 -14.17
N LYS A 301 -34.77 4.46 -14.12
CA LYS A 301 -35.85 3.96 -13.26
C LYS A 301 -35.36 3.41 -11.92
N CYS A 302 -34.07 3.06 -11.75
CA CYS A 302 -33.45 2.72 -10.45
C CYS A 302 -32.59 3.89 -9.95
N TYR A 303 -33.20 5.03 -9.62
CA TYR A 303 -32.51 6.16 -8.97
C TYR A 303 -31.28 6.72 -9.72
N GLY A 304 -31.20 6.53 -11.04
CA GLY A 304 -30.05 6.89 -11.86
C GLY A 304 -28.86 5.93 -11.76
N MET A 305 -29.03 4.76 -11.14
CA MET A 305 -27.96 3.82 -10.83
C MET A 305 -28.00 2.62 -11.78
N LYS A 306 -26.86 2.34 -12.43
CA LYS A 306 -26.71 1.17 -13.32
C LYS A 306 -26.61 -0.14 -12.54
N ILE A 307 -26.05 -0.10 -11.34
CA ILE A 307 -25.91 -1.24 -10.43
C ILE A 307 -26.38 -0.77 -9.05
N CYS A 308 -27.43 -1.41 -8.54
CA CYS A 308 -28.06 -1.08 -7.27
C CYS A 308 -28.72 -2.35 -6.73
N ALA A 309 -28.80 -2.47 -5.41
CA ALA A 309 -29.64 -3.43 -4.73
C ALA A 309 -31.10 -3.01 -4.88
N THR A 310 -31.94 -3.91 -5.39
CA THR A 310 -33.33 -3.60 -5.71
C THR A 310 -34.21 -4.83 -5.49
N PRO A 311 -35.44 -4.67 -4.97
CA PRO A 311 -36.42 -5.75 -4.96
C PRO A 311 -36.75 -6.18 -6.39
N LEU A 312 -36.93 -7.48 -6.63
CA LEU A 312 -37.12 -8.00 -7.97
C LEU A 312 -37.92 -9.31 -7.99
N SER A 313 -38.38 -9.72 -9.17
CA SER A 313 -38.99 -11.03 -9.38
C SER A 313 -38.12 -11.90 -10.29
N ILE A 314 -37.99 -13.19 -9.97
CA ILE A 314 -37.29 -14.20 -10.77
C ILE A 314 -38.30 -15.18 -11.38
N GLY A 315 -38.04 -15.58 -12.62
CA GLY A 315 -38.79 -16.58 -13.38
C GLY A 315 -37.86 -17.55 -14.12
N LYS A 316 -38.41 -18.37 -15.03
CA LYS A 316 -37.70 -19.43 -15.77
C LYS A 316 -36.37 -19.00 -16.44
N GLY A 317 -36.24 -17.72 -16.79
CA GLY A 317 -35.06 -17.17 -17.48
C GLY A 317 -34.08 -16.39 -16.59
N GLY A 318 -34.31 -16.30 -15.28
CA GLY A 318 -33.63 -15.37 -14.38
C GLY A 318 -34.53 -14.19 -13.99
N ILE A 319 -33.94 -13.01 -13.78
CA ILE A 319 -34.68 -11.77 -13.44
C ILE A 319 -35.72 -11.44 -14.52
N VAL A 320 -36.95 -11.13 -14.08
CA VAL A 320 -38.10 -10.79 -14.91
C VAL A 320 -38.45 -9.31 -14.81
N GLU A 321 -38.46 -8.76 -13.60
CA GLU A 321 -38.82 -7.36 -13.36
C GLU A 321 -38.12 -6.82 -12.10
N TYR A 322 -37.91 -5.51 -12.07
CA TYR A 322 -37.40 -4.76 -10.92
C TYR A 322 -38.56 -4.00 -10.27
N VAL A 323 -38.68 -4.10 -8.95
CA VAL A 323 -39.73 -3.46 -8.16
C VAL A 323 -39.08 -2.35 -7.33
N VAL A 324 -38.88 -1.20 -7.97
CA VAL A 324 -38.22 -0.02 -7.37
C VAL A 324 -39.18 0.69 -6.41
N PRO A 325 -38.90 0.76 -5.10
CA PRO A 325 -39.78 1.46 -4.15
C PRO A 325 -39.68 2.98 -4.29
N THR A 326 -40.77 3.70 -4.01
CA THR A 326 -40.75 5.15 -3.84
C THR A 326 -40.12 5.51 -2.50
N LEU A 327 -39.21 6.49 -2.49
CA LEU A 327 -38.50 6.94 -1.30
C LEU A 327 -39.11 8.22 -0.74
N ASN A 328 -39.10 8.35 0.58
CA ASN A 328 -39.35 9.64 1.22
C ASN A 328 -38.09 10.53 1.20
N GLU A 329 -38.18 11.76 1.68
CA GLU A 329 -37.06 12.73 1.66
C GLU A 329 -35.81 12.22 2.40
N VAL A 330 -36.01 11.57 3.55
CA VAL A 330 -34.92 11.03 4.39
C VAL A 330 -34.20 9.89 3.71
N GLU A 331 -34.97 8.93 3.17
CA GLU A 331 -34.46 7.78 2.42
C GLU A 331 -33.76 8.23 1.13
N THR A 332 -34.27 9.28 0.47
CA THR A 332 -33.65 9.89 -0.71
C THR A 332 -32.31 10.51 -0.35
N LYS A 333 -32.23 11.28 0.73
CA LYS A 333 -30.97 11.85 1.20
C LYS A 333 -29.94 10.78 1.56
N LEU A 334 -30.39 9.75 2.28
CA LEU A 334 -29.54 8.61 2.65
C LEU A 334 -29.03 7.87 1.42
N LEU A 335 -29.87 7.71 0.40
CA LEU A 335 -29.48 7.13 -0.87
C LEU A 335 -28.39 7.95 -1.57
N GLU A 336 -28.55 9.27 -1.68
CA GLU A 336 -27.55 10.14 -2.31
C GLU A 336 -26.20 10.06 -1.58
N GLU A 337 -26.19 10.02 -0.25
CA GLU A 337 -24.97 9.84 0.54
C GLU A 337 -24.30 8.47 0.29
N SER A 338 -25.10 7.41 0.14
CA SER A 338 -24.61 6.03 -0.05
C SER A 338 -24.15 5.71 -1.48
N LYS A 339 -24.57 6.47 -2.50
CA LYS A 339 -24.21 6.21 -3.92
C LYS A 339 -22.70 6.25 -4.15
N CYS A 340 -22.03 7.30 -3.65
CA CYS A 340 -20.58 7.50 -3.84
C CYS A 340 -19.78 6.31 -3.25
N ASP A 341 -20.19 5.79 -2.08
CA ASP A 341 -19.57 4.61 -1.48
C ASP A 341 -19.79 3.34 -2.30
N LEU A 342 -20.99 3.15 -2.86
CA LEU A 342 -21.28 1.97 -3.68
C LEU A 342 -20.48 2.00 -4.97
N GLU A 343 -20.43 3.13 -5.67
CA GLU A 343 -19.67 3.29 -6.91
C GLU A 343 -18.18 2.98 -6.70
N ASP A 344 -17.61 3.42 -5.59
CA ASP A 344 -16.24 3.15 -5.23
C ASP A 344 -15.97 1.64 -5.02
N MET A 345 -16.85 0.95 -4.29
CA MET A 345 -16.77 -0.50 -4.06
C MET A 345 -16.95 -1.30 -5.36
N LEU A 346 -17.86 -0.87 -6.23
CA LEU A 346 -18.06 -1.46 -7.55
C LEU A 346 -16.85 -1.24 -8.46
N ASN A 347 -16.25 -0.04 -8.45
CA ASN A 347 -15.06 0.27 -9.22
C ASN A 347 -13.85 -0.56 -8.76
N LEU A 348 -13.69 -0.75 -7.44
CA LEU A 348 -12.67 -1.64 -6.89
C LEU A 348 -12.83 -3.06 -7.43
N GLY A 349 -14.03 -3.64 -7.36
CA GLY A 349 -14.30 -4.98 -7.90
C GLY A 349 -14.04 -5.08 -9.42
N ARG A 350 -14.45 -4.06 -10.18
CA ARG A 350 -14.21 -3.97 -11.63
C ARG A 350 -12.72 -3.97 -11.96
N CYS A 351 -11.94 -3.07 -11.34
CA CYS A 351 -10.51 -2.91 -11.64
C CYS A 351 -9.75 -4.22 -11.48
N TYR A 352 -10.03 -4.98 -10.42
CA TYR A 352 -9.37 -6.28 -10.18
C TYR A 352 -9.86 -7.40 -11.11
N ALA A 353 -11.07 -7.31 -11.65
CA ALA A 353 -11.56 -8.23 -12.67
C ALA A 353 -10.88 -8.00 -14.03
N VAL A 354 -10.72 -6.74 -14.44
CA VAL A 354 -10.25 -6.37 -15.79
C VAL A 354 -8.76 -6.03 -15.87
N GLY A 355 -8.10 -5.79 -14.73
CA GLY A 355 -6.68 -5.39 -14.67
C GLY A 355 -6.43 -3.88 -14.78
N ASP A 356 -7.44 -3.05 -14.57
CA ASP A 356 -7.34 -1.58 -14.61
C ASP A 356 -6.70 -1.00 -13.33
N GLU A 357 -6.10 0.20 -13.43
CA GLU A 357 -5.73 0.99 -12.25
C GLU A 357 -7.00 1.42 -11.48
N TYR A 358 -7.00 1.25 -10.16
CA TYR A 358 -8.07 1.73 -9.30
C TYR A 358 -7.76 3.17 -8.86
N CYS A 359 -8.71 4.08 -9.11
CA CYS A 359 -8.68 5.47 -8.67
C CYS A 359 -9.84 5.71 -7.71
N LEU A 360 -9.59 6.44 -6.61
CA LEU A 360 -10.64 6.88 -5.70
C LEU A 360 -11.60 7.81 -6.44
N ASN A 361 -12.90 7.65 -6.19
CA ASN A 361 -13.91 8.55 -6.73
C ASN A 361 -13.63 9.99 -6.25
N PRO A 362 -13.69 11.03 -7.13
CA PRO A 362 -13.48 12.42 -6.75
C PRO A 362 -14.30 12.89 -5.53
N CYS A 363 -15.51 12.36 -5.31
CA CYS A 363 -16.32 12.68 -4.12
C CYS A 363 -15.74 12.18 -2.78
N LYS A 364 -14.76 11.26 -2.82
CA LYS A 364 -13.98 10.80 -1.66
C LYS A 364 -12.66 11.56 -1.50
N ILE A 365 -12.34 12.48 -2.41
CA ILE A 365 -11.30 13.48 -2.21
C ILE A 365 -11.90 14.54 -1.29
N TYR A 366 -11.73 14.38 0.02
CA TYR A 366 -12.22 15.36 0.98
C TYR A 366 -11.46 16.68 0.81
N THR A 367 -12.17 17.70 0.32
CA THR A 367 -11.88 19.09 0.66
C THR A 367 -12.72 19.41 1.89
N PHE A 368 -12.08 19.73 3.01
CA PHE A 368 -12.80 20.07 4.23
C PHE A 368 -13.67 21.32 4.00
N PRO A 369 -14.97 21.31 4.36
CA PRO A 369 -15.72 22.56 4.42
C PRO A 369 -15.13 23.42 5.54
N PRO A 370 -15.07 24.75 5.37
CA PRO A 370 -14.53 25.65 6.38
C PRO A 370 -15.36 25.52 7.68
N CYS A 371 -14.67 25.25 8.78
CA CYS A 371 -15.23 25.28 10.12
C CYS A 371 -15.77 26.69 10.43
N VAL A 372 -16.88 26.77 11.16
CA VAL A 372 -17.36 28.04 11.74
C VAL A 372 -16.27 28.56 12.70
N PRO A 373 -15.91 29.86 12.67
CA PRO A 373 -14.72 30.36 13.34
C PRO A 373 -14.72 30.06 14.84
N CYS A 374 -13.80 29.21 15.29
CA CYS A 374 -13.44 29.02 16.69
C CYS A 374 -12.07 29.69 16.87
N GLU A 375 -11.93 30.61 17.83
CA GLU A 375 -10.67 31.34 18.10
C GLU A 375 -9.50 30.42 18.53
N ILE A 376 -9.78 29.14 18.81
CA ILE A 376 -8.77 28.12 19.16
C ILE A 376 -8.43 27.24 17.95
N CYS A 377 -9.31 27.16 16.94
CA CYS A 377 -9.09 26.37 15.73
C CYS A 377 -8.54 27.28 14.62
N ARG A 378 -7.21 27.51 14.62
CA ARG A 378 -6.58 28.23 13.51
C ARG A 378 -6.86 27.46 12.19
N PRO A 379 -7.49 28.08 11.18
CA PRO A 379 -7.85 27.42 9.93
C PRO A 379 -6.59 26.98 9.16
N SER A 380 -6.62 25.78 8.54
CA SER A 380 -5.62 25.32 7.55
C SER A 380 -5.43 26.38 6.46
N HIS A 381 -4.42 27.24 6.59
CA HIS A 381 -4.05 28.21 5.57
C HIS A 381 -2.77 27.75 4.91
N ILE A 382 -2.89 27.15 3.73
CA ILE A 382 -1.74 27.09 2.83
C ILE A 382 -1.50 28.52 2.33
N PRO A 383 -0.34 29.13 2.59
CA PRO A 383 -0.11 30.50 2.16
C PRO A 383 -0.20 30.61 0.63
N PRO A 384 -0.90 31.62 0.07
CA PRO A 384 -1.12 31.71 -1.38
C PRO A 384 0.17 31.75 -2.20
N TRP A 385 1.28 32.16 -1.59
CA TRP A 385 2.56 32.21 -2.25
C TRP A 385 3.21 30.84 -2.45
N LEU A 386 2.82 29.83 -1.68
CA LEU A 386 3.35 28.48 -1.76
C LEU A 386 2.70 27.74 -2.93
N GLN A 387 3.39 27.69 -4.06
CA GLN A 387 2.93 27.08 -5.31
C GLN A 387 4.03 26.15 -5.83
N GLY A 388 3.74 24.86 -5.95
CA GLY A 388 4.75 23.88 -6.34
C GLY A 388 4.39 22.45 -5.99
N THR A 389 5.35 21.54 -6.12
CA THR A 389 5.19 20.12 -5.84
C THR A 389 6.26 19.65 -4.87
N LEU A 390 5.86 19.14 -3.71
CA LEU A 390 6.75 18.36 -2.85
C LEU A 390 6.78 16.91 -3.35
N LEU A 391 7.94 16.47 -3.84
CA LEU A 391 8.21 15.06 -4.13
C LEU A 391 8.98 14.44 -2.97
N ARG A 392 8.58 13.24 -2.55
CA ARG A 392 9.32 12.43 -1.58
C ARG A 392 9.50 11.02 -2.11
N ASN A 393 10.59 10.38 -1.74
CA ASN A 393 10.88 9.00 -2.07
C ASN A 393 11.15 8.17 -0.80
N GLY A 394 10.93 6.87 -0.87
CA GLY A 394 11.13 5.96 0.25
C GLY A 394 10.61 4.55 -0.03
N PRO A 395 10.79 3.62 0.92
CA PRO A 395 10.35 2.24 0.77
C PRO A 395 8.81 2.16 0.79
N GLY A 396 8.22 1.64 -0.28
CA GLY A 396 6.78 1.57 -0.48
C GLY A 396 6.08 0.34 0.09
N THR A 397 6.77 -0.80 0.02
CA THR A 397 6.28 -2.08 0.53
C THR A 397 7.42 -2.85 1.14
N LEU A 398 7.17 -3.45 2.31
CA LEU A 398 8.11 -4.35 2.98
C LEU A 398 7.90 -5.81 2.55
N LYS A 399 6.91 -6.08 1.70
CA LYS A 399 6.53 -7.45 1.30
C LYS A 399 6.39 -7.60 -0.21
N VAL A 400 6.70 -8.80 -0.68
CA VAL A 400 6.43 -9.28 -2.04
C VAL A 400 5.89 -10.71 -1.92
N GLY A 401 4.61 -10.89 -2.23
CA GLY A 401 3.91 -12.15 -1.98
C GLY A 401 3.93 -12.50 -0.49
N SER A 402 4.42 -13.70 -0.16
CA SER A 402 4.59 -14.16 1.23
C SER A 402 5.94 -13.80 1.84
N MET A 403 6.87 -13.22 1.07
CA MET A 403 8.20 -12.85 1.54
C MET A 403 8.21 -11.41 2.05
N SER A 404 9.05 -11.15 3.04
CA SER A 404 9.34 -9.81 3.55
C SER A 404 10.80 -9.46 3.26
N PHE A 405 11.07 -8.18 3.03
CA PHE A 405 12.43 -7.65 3.10
C PHE A 405 12.94 -7.66 4.54
N ASP A 406 14.25 -7.64 4.72
CA ASP A 406 14.92 -7.66 6.04
C ASP A 406 15.30 -6.26 6.52
N HIS A 407 15.51 -5.28 5.62
CA HIS A 407 16.00 -3.94 5.96
C HIS A 407 15.15 -2.83 5.31
N VAL A 408 15.09 -1.65 5.94
CA VAL A 408 14.27 -0.52 5.46
C VAL A 408 14.65 -0.02 4.07
N PHE A 409 15.90 -0.18 3.67
CA PHE A 409 16.40 0.23 2.34
C PHE A 409 16.11 -0.79 1.23
N ASP A 410 15.52 -1.94 1.55
CA ASP A 410 15.24 -2.98 0.54
C ASP A 410 13.83 -2.86 -0.04
N GLY A 411 12.91 -2.18 0.66
CA GLY A 411 11.55 -1.96 0.20
C GLY A 411 11.52 -1.23 -1.15
N SER A 412 10.64 -1.63 -2.05
CA SER A 412 10.59 -1.04 -3.39
C SER A 412 10.24 0.44 -3.36
N ALA A 413 10.99 1.27 -4.08
CA ALA A 413 10.82 2.72 -4.14
C ALA A 413 9.39 3.16 -4.49
N LEU A 414 8.83 4.02 -3.64
CA LEU A 414 7.52 4.65 -3.80
C LEU A 414 7.69 6.17 -3.78
N LEU A 415 7.32 6.80 -4.89
CA LEU A 415 7.25 8.25 -4.97
C LEU A 415 5.93 8.74 -4.40
N HIS A 416 6.02 9.78 -3.59
CA HIS A 416 4.91 10.54 -3.05
C HIS A 416 4.97 11.95 -3.62
N SER A 417 3.84 12.50 -4.04
CA SER A 417 3.74 13.84 -4.61
C SER A 417 2.62 14.60 -3.93
N PHE A 418 2.95 15.77 -3.38
CA PHE A 418 2.00 16.73 -2.86
C PHE A 418 2.05 17.98 -3.74
N LYS A 419 1.08 18.10 -4.65
CA LYS A 419 0.96 19.28 -5.52
C LYS A 419 0.16 20.34 -4.78
N ILE A 420 0.79 21.47 -4.51
CA ILE A 420 0.21 22.63 -3.82
C ILE A 420 -0.15 23.65 -4.88
N SER A 421 -1.42 24.03 -4.95
CA SER A 421 -1.89 25.07 -5.85
C SER A 421 -3.10 25.82 -5.31
N GLU A 422 -3.10 27.14 -5.44
CA GLU A 422 -4.23 28.02 -5.08
C GLU A 422 -4.79 27.76 -3.65
N GLY A 423 -3.92 27.55 -2.66
CA GLY A 423 -4.33 27.31 -1.28
C GLY A 423 -4.85 25.89 -1.01
N THR A 424 -4.81 25.00 -2.00
CA THR A 424 -5.17 23.59 -1.90
C THR A 424 -3.97 22.69 -2.11
N ALA A 425 -4.06 21.43 -1.70
CA ALA A 425 -3.06 20.42 -2.01
C ALA A 425 -3.72 19.13 -2.49
N THR A 426 -3.10 18.45 -3.44
CA THR A 426 -3.48 17.11 -3.91
C THR A 426 -2.36 16.13 -3.65
N TYR A 427 -2.72 14.87 -3.40
CA TYR A 427 -1.77 13.80 -3.11
C TYR A 427 -1.88 12.68 -4.14
N GLN A 428 -0.74 12.18 -4.58
CA GLN A 428 -0.63 10.95 -5.36
C GLN A 428 0.65 10.21 -4.99
N CYS A 429 0.66 8.89 -5.18
CA CYS A 429 1.86 8.09 -5.05
C CYS A 429 1.97 7.03 -6.16
N ARG A 430 3.20 6.66 -6.53
CA ARG A 430 3.44 5.64 -7.56
C ARG A 430 4.77 4.93 -7.31
N PHE A 431 4.75 3.61 -7.39
CA PHE A 431 5.99 2.82 -7.36
C PHE A 431 6.86 3.17 -8.55
N VAL A 432 8.15 3.41 -8.31
CA VAL A 432 9.15 3.50 -9.38
C VAL A 432 9.22 2.14 -10.06
N ARG A 433 9.02 2.10 -11.38
CA ARG A 433 9.02 0.87 -12.17
C ARG A 433 10.46 0.45 -12.48
N THR A 434 11.23 0.18 -11.43
CA THR A 434 12.57 -0.41 -11.50
C THR A 434 12.49 -1.85 -11.99
N ASP A 435 13.57 -2.39 -12.51
CA ASP A 435 13.63 -3.79 -12.93
C ASP A 435 13.53 -4.73 -11.72
N ALA A 436 14.10 -4.37 -10.57
CA ALA A 436 13.91 -5.08 -9.31
C ALA A 436 12.41 -5.17 -8.95
N TYR A 437 11.68 -4.05 -8.97
CA TYR A 437 10.24 -4.04 -8.71
C TYR A 437 9.46 -4.90 -9.71
N LYS A 438 9.73 -4.77 -11.01
CA LYS A 438 9.03 -5.53 -12.06
C LYS A 438 9.23 -7.03 -11.88
N ARG A 439 10.48 -7.47 -11.66
CA ARG A 439 10.82 -8.90 -11.49
C ARG A 439 10.19 -9.47 -10.22
N ASN A 440 10.35 -8.78 -9.09
CA ASN A 440 9.77 -9.19 -7.81
C ASN A 440 8.24 -9.30 -7.89
N LYS A 441 7.58 -8.30 -8.50
CA LYS A 441 6.13 -8.30 -8.69
C LYS A 441 5.64 -9.41 -9.63
N ALA A 442 6.35 -9.65 -10.75
CA ALA A 442 5.99 -10.70 -11.69
C ALA A 442 6.14 -12.10 -11.09
N ALA A 443 7.18 -12.32 -10.28
CA ALA A 443 7.43 -13.60 -9.60
C ALA A 443 6.60 -13.78 -8.32
N ASN A 444 5.94 -12.73 -7.82
CA ASN A 444 5.24 -12.68 -6.54
C ASN A 444 6.10 -13.18 -5.36
N ARG A 445 7.41 -12.87 -5.39
CA ARG A 445 8.43 -13.20 -4.39
C ARG A 445 9.69 -12.36 -4.66
N ILE A 446 10.64 -12.32 -3.73
CA ILE A 446 11.88 -11.54 -3.86
C ILE A 446 12.90 -12.34 -4.70
N VAL A 447 13.06 -11.99 -5.97
CA VAL A 447 13.98 -12.63 -6.95
C VAL A 447 15.16 -11.74 -7.34
N VAL A 448 15.28 -10.56 -6.72
CA VAL A 448 16.43 -9.65 -6.85
C VAL A 448 16.98 -9.39 -5.45
N THR A 449 18.28 -9.60 -5.30
CA THR A 449 18.99 -9.36 -4.04
C THR A 449 19.14 -7.86 -3.84
N GLU A 450 18.71 -7.37 -2.68
CA GLU A 450 18.71 -5.95 -2.33
C GLU A 450 19.91 -5.61 -1.41
N PHE A 451 19.87 -4.48 -0.71
CA PHE A 451 20.95 -4.05 0.18
C PHE A 451 21.21 -5.08 1.28
N ALA A 452 20.18 -5.57 1.97
CA ALA A 452 20.35 -6.53 3.07
C ALA A 452 19.51 -7.81 2.94
N THR A 453 18.63 -7.91 1.94
CA THR A 453 17.77 -9.08 1.71
C THR A 453 18.30 -9.95 0.57
N GLU A 454 18.48 -11.24 0.84
CA GLU A 454 18.89 -12.23 -0.16
C GLU A 454 17.68 -12.67 -1.00
N SER A 455 17.87 -12.80 -2.32
CA SER A 455 16.81 -13.29 -3.19
C SER A 455 16.64 -14.81 -3.11
N VAL A 456 15.48 -15.31 -3.56
CA VAL A 456 15.29 -16.75 -3.78
C VAL A 456 15.51 -17.11 -5.25
N PRO A 457 16.19 -18.24 -5.56
CA PRO A 457 16.42 -18.65 -6.93
C PRO A 457 15.10 -18.82 -7.70
N ASP A 458 15.02 -18.25 -8.90
CA ASP A 458 13.88 -18.47 -9.78
C ASP A 458 13.97 -19.86 -10.46
N PRO A 459 13.09 -20.84 -10.17
CA PRO A 459 12.97 -22.10 -10.91
C PRO A 459 12.75 -21.96 -12.42
N CYS A 460 12.36 -20.79 -12.93
CA CYS A 460 12.11 -20.55 -14.35
C CYS A 460 13.35 -20.12 -15.15
N HIS A 461 14.50 -19.90 -14.51
CA HIS A 461 15.73 -19.58 -15.25
C HIS A 461 16.26 -20.81 -15.98
N THR A 462 16.25 -20.73 -17.32
CA THR A 462 16.86 -21.73 -18.19
C THR A 462 18.39 -21.73 -18.02
N ILE A 463 19.06 -22.83 -18.40
CA ILE A 463 20.54 -22.94 -18.41
C ILE A 463 21.18 -21.77 -19.20
N PHE A 464 20.47 -21.22 -20.18
CA PHE A 464 20.93 -20.10 -21.02
C PHE A 464 20.97 -18.77 -20.25
N ASP A 465 20.00 -18.48 -19.37
CA ASP A 465 20.00 -17.31 -18.49
C ASP A 465 21.17 -17.35 -17.49
N ARG A 466 21.49 -18.56 -17.00
CA ARG A 466 22.67 -18.80 -16.15
C ARG A 466 23.99 -18.56 -16.91
N PHE A 467 24.00 -18.83 -18.22
CA PHE A 467 25.16 -18.60 -19.08
C PHE A 467 25.36 -17.10 -19.35
N THR A 468 24.31 -16.35 -19.68
CA THR A 468 24.38 -14.87 -19.83
C THR A 468 24.71 -14.15 -18.53
N ALA A 469 24.27 -14.68 -17.37
CA ALA A 469 24.62 -14.17 -16.05
C ALA A 469 26.13 -14.24 -15.75
N PHE A 470 26.86 -15.14 -16.41
CA PHE A 470 28.32 -15.26 -16.28
C PHE A 470 29.07 -14.15 -17.03
N PHE A 471 28.47 -13.59 -18.08
CA PHE A 471 29.11 -12.60 -18.96
C PHE A 471 28.77 -11.15 -18.61
N LYS A 472 27.79 -10.89 -17.73
CA LYS A 472 27.36 -9.53 -17.33
C LYS A 472 27.04 -9.39 -15.83
N PRO A 473 28.01 -9.59 -14.92
CA PRO A 473 27.79 -9.63 -13.48
C PRO A 473 27.19 -8.33 -12.88
N LEU A 474 27.50 -7.16 -13.46
CA LEU A 474 27.01 -5.87 -12.96
C LEU A 474 25.54 -5.59 -13.31
N GLU A 475 24.94 -6.28 -14.30
CA GLU A 475 23.51 -6.14 -14.64
C GLU A 475 22.57 -6.82 -13.61
N LYS A 476 23.13 -7.54 -12.62
CA LYS A 476 22.39 -8.14 -11.50
C LYS A 476 22.18 -7.22 -10.30
N LEU A 477 22.92 -6.10 -10.21
CA LEU A 477 22.77 -5.17 -9.09
C LEU A 477 21.35 -4.58 -9.10
N SER A 478 20.78 -4.42 -7.91
CA SER A 478 19.47 -3.80 -7.76
C SER A 478 19.48 -2.36 -8.29
N ASP A 479 18.45 -2.02 -9.05
CA ASP A 479 18.14 -0.67 -9.50
C ASP A 479 17.05 -0.02 -8.64
N ASN A 480 16.83 -0.52 -7.42
CA ASN A 480 15.87 0.06 -6.48
C ASN A 480 16.34 1.45 -5.97
N THR A 481 15.92 2.51 -6.66
CA THR A 481 16.22 3.91 -6.32
C THR A 481 15.29 4.44 -5.23
N VAL A 482 15.46 3.96 -3.99
CA VAL A 482 14.54 4.19 -2.86
C VAL A 482 14.85 5.43 -2.01
N VAL A 483 16.07 5.98 -2.12
CA VAL A 483 16.63 6.90 -1.12
C VAL A 483 16.13 8.34 -1.29
N SER A 484 16.30 8.91 -2.47
CA SER A 484 16.02 10.34 -2.68
C SER A 484 15.49 10.64 -4.08
N VAL A 485 15.12 11.90 -4.30
CA VAL A 485 14.63 12.45 -5.57
C VAL A 485 15.14 13.88 -5.73
N TYR A 486 15.76 14.19 -6.87
CA TYR A 486 16.38 15.50 -7.12
C TYR A 486 16.25 15.91 -8.59
N PRO A 487 16.18 17.22 -8.88
CA PRO A 487 16.31 17.72 -10.25
C PRO A 487 17.76 17.65 -10.74
N ILE A 488 17.91 17.32 -12.02
CA ILE A 488 19.12 17.55 -12.81
C ILE A 488 18.65 18.27 -14.07
N GLY A 489 18.79 19.60 -14.08
CA GLY A 489 18.20 20.44 -15.12
C GLY A 489 16.68 20.53 -14.98
N ASP A 490 15.96 20.35 -16.08
CA ASP A 490 14.49 20.28 -16.12
C ASP A 490 13.94 18.87 -15.87
N GLU A 491 14.82 17.88 -15.68
CA GLU A 491 14.46 16.48 -15.45
C GLU A 491 14.59 16.08 -13.99
N ILE A 492 13.72 15.17 -13.53
CA ILE A 492 13.70 14.69 -12.15
C ILE A 492 14.16 13.23 -12.10
N TYR A 493 15.08 12.93 -11.20
CA TYR A 493 15.64 11.60 -11.03
C TYR A 493 15.44 11.06 -9.61
N THR A 494 15.21 9.76 -9.49
CA THR A 494 15.26 9.03 -8.22
C THR A 494 16.62 8.37 -8.04
N PHE A 495 17.12 8.39 -6.81
CA PHE A 495 18.47 7.92 -6.46
C PHE A 495 18.43 6.81 -5.42
N THR A 496 19.42 5.93 -5.50
CA THR A 496 19.97 5.15 -4.40
C THR A 496 21.49 5.37 -4.42
N GLU A 497 22.24 4.50 -3.75
CA GLU A 497 23.70 4.52 -3.76
C GLU A 497 24.32 3.46 -4.69
N SER A 498 23.50 2.89 -5.58
CA SER A 498 23.96 2.13 -6.74
C SER A 498 24.21 3.08 -7.92
N PRO A 499 24.88 2.65 -8.99
CA PRO A 499 25.17 3.53 -10.14
C PRO A 499 23.96 3.76 -11.06
N ILE A 500 22.78 3.24 -10.69
CA ILE A 500 21.57 3.34 -11.50
C ILE A 500 20.65 4.41 -10.92
N ILE A 501 20.17 5.28 -11.80
CA ILE A 501 19.15 6.28 -11.49
C ILE A 501 17.98 6.16 -12.47
N HIS A 502 16.79 6.60 -12.05
CA HIS A 502 15.60 6.57 -12.89
C HIS A 502 15.01 7.96 -13.08
N ARG A 503 14.80 8.35 -14.34
CA ARG A 503 14.06 9.57 -14.67
C ARG A 503 12.58 9.35 -14.45
N ILE A 504 11.91 10.32 -13.84
CA ILE A 504 10.48 10.28 -13.55
C ILE A 504 9.77 11.53 -14.07
N ASP A 505 8.52 11.37 -14.47
CA ASP A 505 7.63 12.50 -14.77
C ASP A 505 7.11 13.07 -13.44
N PRO A 506 7.43 14.34 -13.07
CA PRO A 506 7.01 14.91 -11.80
C PRO A 506 5.49 15.14 -11.70
N LYS A 507 4.76 15.15 -12.80
CA LYS A 507 3.30 15.34 -12.83
C LYS A 507 2.54 14.03 -12.68
N THR A 508 2.99 12.97 -13.36
CA THR A 508 2.29 11.66 -13.36
C THR A 508 2.96 10.59 -12.52
N LEU A 509 4.15 10.87 -12.00
CA LEU A 509 5.07 9.96 -11.31
C LEU A 509 5.48 8.72 -12.14
N LYS A 510 5.23 8.73 -13.46
CA LYS A 510 5.63 7.63 -14.34
C LYS A 510 7.16 7.56 -14.41
N THR A 511 7.70 6.35 -14.29
CA THR A 511 9.12 6.08 -14.59
C THR A 511 9.31 6.11 -16.10
N LEU A 512 10.22 6.99 -16.56
CA LEU A 512 10.45 7.26 -17.97
C LEU A 512 11.69 6.54 -18.49
N GLU A 513 12.80 6.64 -17.76
CA GLU A 513 14.11 6.22 -18.25
C GLU A 513 14.97 5.62 -17.14
N ARG A 514 15.87 4.71 -17.50
CA ARG A 514 16.88 4.11 -16.64
C ARG A 514 18.26 4.53 -17.15
N LYS A 515 19.04 5.22 -16.32
CA LYS A 515 20.38 5.68 -16.65
C LYS A 515 21.44 4.91 -15.84
N ASP A 516 22.55 4.56 -16.48
CA ASP A 516 23.60 3.72 -15.92
C ASP A 516 24.93 4.48 -15.89
N LEU A 517 25.29 5.01 -14.72
CA LEU A 517 26.46 5.88 -14.57
C LEU A 517 27.80 5.13 -14.66
N ILE A 518 27.81 3.79 -14.65
CA ILE A 518 29.03 3.02 -14.94
C ILE A 518 29.42 3.24 -16.39
N LYS A 519 28.46 3.11 -17.32
CA LYS A 519 28.73 3.17 -18.76
C LYS A 519 29.17 4.55 -19.20
N ASP A 520 28.57 5.57 -18.59
CA ASP A 520 28.76 6.95 -18.99
C ASP A 520 30.02 7.58 -18.34
N PHE A 521 30.34 7.21 -17.09
CA PHE A 521 31.37 7.92 -16.29
C PHE A 521 32.32 7.01 -15.51
N ALA A 522 32.24 5.69 -15.68
CA ALA A 522 32.97 4.70 -14.85
C ALA A 522 32.74 4.89 -13.34
N ILE A 523 31.54 5.32 -12.95
CA ILE A 523 31.12 5.50 -11.56
C ILE A 523 30.48 4.20 -11.08
N VAL A 524 31.11 3.55 -10.10
CA VAL A 524 30.65 2.24 -9.59
C VAL A 524 29.60 2.38 -8.49
N ASN A 525 29.62 3.51 -7.77
CA ASN A 525 28.55 3.97 -6.88
C ASN A 525 28.63 5.49 -6.72
N HIS A 526 27.54 6.10 -6.28
CA HIS A 526 27.49 7.53 -5.97
C HIS A 526 26.62 7.80 -4.76
N SER A 527 26.76 8.98 -4.18
CA SER A 527 25.86 9.45 -3.14
C SER A 527 24.46 9.69 -3.70
N ALA A 528 23.45 9.47 -2.85
CA ALA A 528 22.06 9.87 -3.11
C ALA A 528 21.80 11.35 -2.72
N HIS A 529 22.83 12.12 -2.39
CA HIS A 529 22.77 13.51 -1.90
C HIS A 529 23.61 14.46 -2.78
N PRO A 530 23.23 14.66 -4.04
CA PRO A 530 23.89 15.65 -4.87
C PRO A 530 23.66 17.07 -4.33
N HIS A 531 24.65 17.94 -4.48
CA HIS A 531 24.51 19.38 -4.26
C HIS A 531 23.98 20.04 -5.54
N ILE A 532 22.86 20.74 -5.44
CA ILE A 532 22.29 21.55 -6.54
C ILE A 532 22.60 23.02 -6.26
N LEU A 533 23.46 23.62 -7.07
CA LEU A 533 23.92 24.98 -6.87
C LEU A 533 22.90 26.01 -7.40
N PRO A 534 22.93 27.27 -6.91
CA PRO A 534 21.99 28.31 -7.36
C PRO A 534 22.03 28.62 -8.86
N ASN A 535 23.15 28.34 -9.54
CA ASN A 535 23.29 28.48 -10.99
C ASN A 535 22.72 27.27 -11.77
N GLY A 536 22.13 26.28 -11.10
CA GLY A 536 21.58 25.06 -11.68
C GLY A 536 22.59 23.92 -11.86
N ASP A 537 23.88 24.15 -11.57
CA ASP A 537 24.88 23.08 -11.64
C ASP A 537 24.59 22.03 -10.58
N VAL A 538 24.83 20.76 -10.92
CA VAL A 538 24.74 19.66 -9.95
C VAL A 538 26.13 19.10 -9.69
N ILE A 539 26.49 18.91 -8.43
CA ILE A 539 27.73 18.28 -8.01
C ILE A 539 27.38 17.03 -7.21
N ASN A 540 28.00 15.90 -7.52
CA ASN A 540 27.85 14.68 -6.71
C ASN A 540 29.21 14.04 -6.42
N ILE A 541 29.26 13.16 -5.42
CA ILE A 541 30.42 12.31 -5.17
C ILE A 541 30.12 10.87 -5.56
N GLY A 542 31.16 10.16 -5.94
CA GLY A 542 31.09 8.73 -6.15
C GLY A 542 32.44 8.06 -6.09
N LEU A 543 32.42 6.75 -6.25
CA LEU A 543 33.62 5.94 -6.41
C LEU A 543 33.78 5.63 -7.90
N SER A 544 34.97 5.85 -8.43
CA SER A 544 35.31 5.56 -9.82
C SER A 544 36.50 4.62 -9.93
N TYR A 545 36.48 3.75 -10.94
CA TYR A 545 37.65 2.99 -11.35
C TYR A 545 38.42 3.76 -12.42
N THR A 546 39.64 4.17 -12.09
CA THR A 546 40.52 4.92 -13.00
C THR A 546 41.76 4.08 -13.35
N SER A 547 42.54 4.51 -14.36
CA SER A 547 43.84 3.91 -14.67
C SER A 547 44.83 3.90 -13.50
N ARG A 548 44.59 4.74 -12.47
CA ARG A 548 45.39 4.83 -11.24
C ARG A 548 44.78 4.04 -10.06
N GLY A 549 43.80 3.19 -10.33
CA GLY A 549 43.05 2.43 -9.34
C GLY A 549 41.77 3.12 -8.90
N MET A 550 41.23 2.69 -7.75
CA MET A 550 40.00 3.22 -7.19
C MET A 550 40.20 4.63 -6.65
N ARG A 551 39.28 5.53 -6.97
CA ARG A 551 39.28 6.93 -6.51
C ARG A 551 37.90 7.38 -6.06
N HIS A 552 37.84 8.10 -4.94
CA HIS A 552 36.65 8.90 -4.63
C HIS A 552 36.72 10.15 -5.52
N VAL A 553 35.68 10.37 -6.31
CA VAL A 553 35.64 11.44 -7.33
C VAL A 553 34.48 12.37 -7.07
N VAL A 554 34.67 13.63 -7.45
CA VAL A 554 33.63 14.65 -7.51
C VAL A 554 33.23 14.83 -8.97
N ILE A 555 31.94 14.67 -9.23
CA ILE A 555 31.34 14.73 -10.56
C ILE A 555 30.58 16.06 -10.65
N HIS A 556 30.83 16.82 -11.71
CA HIS A 556 30.11 18.04 -12.04
C HIS A 556 29.21 17.77 -13.24
N PHE A 557 27.94 18.11 -13.09
CA PHE A 557 26.93 18.16 -14.16
C PHE A 557 26.64 19.64 -14.42
N PRO A 558 27.28 20.25 -15.44
CA PRO A 558 27.11 21.67 -15.72
C PRO A 558 25.70 21.96 -16.22
N PHE A 559 25.07 23.02 -15.72
CA PHE A 559 23.73 23.43 -16.12
C PHE A 559 23.65 23.71 -17.62
N THR A 560 22.57 23.27 -18.24
CA THR A 560 22.23 23.58 -19.63
C THR A 560 20.76 23.91 -19.75
N GLU A 561 20.42 25.03 -20.39
CA GLU A 561 19.01 25.38 -20.66
C GLU A 561 18.30 24.37 -21.57
N LYS A 562 19.06 23.71 -22.46
CA LYS A 562 18.59 22.68 -23.38
C LYS A 562 19.65 21.59 -23.54
N GLY A 563 19.19 20.34 -23.57
CA GLY A 563 20.04 19.17 -23.75
C GLY A 563 20.25 18.39 -22.44
N ASP A 564 20.86 17.21 -22.57
CA ASP A 564 21.11 16.32 -21.45
C ASP A 564 22.38 16.77 -20.68
N MET A 565 22.21 17.21 -19.42
CA MET A 565 23.32 17.62 -18.55
C MET A 565 24.35 16.51 -18.33
N PHE A 566 23.95 15.24 -18.48
CA PHE A 566 24.87 14.12 -18.37
C PHE A 566 25.85 14.07 -19.55
N GLU A 567 25.52 14.53 -20.75
CA GLU A 567 26.47 14.56 -21.88
C GLU A 567 27.70 15.45 -21.61
N ARG A 568 27.56 16.43 -20.71
CA ARG A 568 28.63 17.36 -20.32
C ARG A 568 29.23 17.06 -18.96
N ALA A 569 28.73 16.02 -18.28
CA ALA A 569 29.19 15.70 -16.95
C ALA A 569 30.63 15.17 -16.98
N HIS A 570 31.44 15.62 -16.03
CA HIS A 570 32.85 15.27 -15.96
C HIS A 570 33.37 15.28 -14.53
N ILE A 571 34.46 14.57 -14.30
CA ILE A 571 35.13 14.52 -13.00
C ILE A 571 35.95 15.80 -12.82
N VAL A 572 35.68 16.55 -11.75
CA VAL A 572 36.34 17.83 -11.44
C VAL A 572 37.37 17.73 -10.31
N GLY A 573 37.42 16.60 -9.63
CA GLY A 573 38.39 16.37 -8.57
C GLY A 573 38.23 15.00 -7.94
N GLY A 574 39.11 14.66 -7.02
CA GLY A 574 38.99 13.42 -6.28
C GLY A 574 40.23 13.03 -5.50
N MET A 575 40.05 12.13 -4.54
CA MET A 575 41.12 11.63 -3.69
C MET A 575 41.34 10.13 -3.88
N LYS A 576 42.53 9.68 -3.49
CA LYS A 576 42.84 8.26 -3.38
C LYS A 576 42.29 7.74 -2.03
N PRO A 577 41.46 6.68 -2.01
CA PRO A 577 41.06 6.02 -0.77
C PRO A 577 42.28 5.53 0.01
N ARG A 578 42.25 5.68 1.34
CA ARG A 578 43.25 5.17 2.28
C ARG A 578 43.52 3.68 2.08
N TRP A 579 42.46 2.92 1.77
CA TRP A 579 42.53 1.49 1.49
C TRP A 579 41.93 1.17 0.12
N GLN A 580 42.77 0.81 -0.85
CA GLN A 580 42.36 0.59 -2.24
C GLN A 580 41.30 -0.51 -2.43
N MET A 581 41.35 -1.57 -1.61
CA MET A 581 40.37 -2.67 -1.65
C MET A 581 39.23 -2.51 -0.63
N HIS A 582 39.27 -1.46 0.18
CA HIS A 582 38.29 -1.13 1.21
C HIS A 582 38.02 0.38 1.21
N PRO A 583 37.57 0.97 0.09
CA PRO A 583 37.21 2.39 0.04
C PRO A 583 36.15 2.73 1.08
N SER A 584 36.19 3.97 1.57
CA SER A 584 35.26 4.44 2.61
C SER A 584 33.85 4.59 2.05
N TYR A 585 32.85 4.25 2.83
CA TYR A 585 31.45 4.52 2.55
C TYR A 585 31.15 6.01 2.82
N MET A 586 30.66 6.73 1.80
CA MET A 586 30.36 8.16 1.89
C MET A 586 28.92 8.42 1.45
N HIS A 587 28.04 8.64 2.42
CA HIS A 587 26.63 8.89 2.17
C HIS A 587 26.38 10.29 1.63
N SER A 588 27.09 11.31 2.14
CA SER A 588 27.03 12.69 1.63
C SER A 588 28.41 13.37 1.74
N PHE A 589 28.52 14.64 1.32
CA PHE A 589 29.74 15.43 1.43
C PHE A 589 29.41 16.90 1.68
N GLY A 590 30.43 17.72 1.95
CA GLY A 590 30.28 19.16 2.09
C GLY A 590 30.83 19.91 0.87
N ILE A 591 30.32 21.12 0.63
CA ILE A 591 30.85 22.03 -0.36
C ILE A 591 30.96 23.42 0.25
N THR A 592 32.08 24.10 0.04
CA THR A 592 32.30 25.52 0.38
C THR A 592 32.50 26.32 -0.90
N GLU A 593 32.81 27.61 -0.80
CA GLU A 593 33.19 28.42 -1.95
C GLU A 593 34.41 27.85 -2.70
N ASN A 594 35.44 27.40 -1.97
CA ASN A 594 36.71 26.96 -2.53
C ASN A 594 37.02 25.46 -2.39
N TYR A 595 36.27 24.70 -1.58
CA TYR A 595 36.59 23.30 -1.27
C TYR A 595 35.40 22.35 -1.44
N PHE A 596 35.67 21.13 -1.90
CA PHE A 596 34.83 19.98 -1.60
C PHE A 596 35.37 19.33 -0.32
N VAL A 597 34.49 19.00 0.61
CA VAL A 597 34.82 18.46 1.94
C VAL A 597 34.36 17.01 2.00
N LEU A 598 35.28 16.06 1.83
CA LEU A 598 34.99 14.63 1.85
C LEU A 598 35.31 14.03 3.22
N ILE A 599 34.42 13.18 3.73
CA ILE A 599 34.56 12.56 5.06
C ILE A 599 34.87 11.07 4.86
N GLU A 600 36.13 10.72 5.01
CA GLU A 600 36.64 9.35 4.92
C GLU A 600 36.54 8.66 6.29
N GLN A 601 35.32 8.22 6.61
CA GLN A 601 34.97 7.49 7.83
C GLN A 601 35.47 6.03 7.81
N PRO A 602 35.65 5.39 8.98
CA PRO A 602 36.14 4.01 9.10
C PRO A 602 35.04 2.95 8.86
N MET A 603 33.97 3.30 8.12
CA MET A 603 33.08 2.36 7.46
C MET A 603 33.56 2.16 6.03
N THR A 604 33.88 0.95 5.63
CA THR A 604 34.41 0.66 4.28
C THR A 604 33.56 -0.34 3.52
N ILE A 605 33.76 -0.38 2.21
CA ILE A 605 33.16 -1.35 1.29
C ILE A 605 34.27 -2.31 0.84
N SER A 606 34.23 -3.58 1.25
CA SER A 606 35.17 -4.60 0.78
C SER A 606 34.89 -4.95 -0.68
N LEU A 607 35.74 -4.46 -1.61
CA LEU A 607 35.56 -4.71 -3.05
C LEU A 607 35.68 -6.19 -3.39
N ARG A 608 36.50 -6.94 -2.64
CA ARG A 608 36.59 -8.40 -2.77
C ARG A 608 35.28 -9.08 -2.38
N THR A 609 34.65 -8.63 -1.30
CA THR A 609 33.36 -9.17 -0.87
C THR A 609 32.25 -8.78 -1.84
N VAL A 610 32.24 -7.54 -2.36
CA VAL A 610 31.28 -7.12 -3.41
C VAL A 610 31.37 -8.05 -4.63
N LEU A 611 32.58 -8.31 -5.14
CA LEU A 611 32.77 -9.24 -6.26
C LEU A 611 32.23 -10.64 -5.93
N TRP A 612 32.56 -11.18 -4.75
CA TRP A 612 32.04 -12.48 -4.33
C TRP A 612 30.52 -12.49 -4.15
N ASN A 613 29.94 -11.43 -3.62
CA ASN A 613 28.50 -11.31 -3.41
C ASN A 613 27.74 -11.30 -4.74
N VAL A 614 28.29 -10.68 -5.79
CA VAL A 614 27.69 -10.74 -7.13
C VAL A 614 27.70 -12.17 -7.69
N PHE A 615 28.76 -12.94 -7.45
CA PHE A 615 28.83 -14.35 -7.89
C PHE A 615 27.95 -15.28 -7.05
N LEU A 616 27.90 -15.08 -5.73
CA LEU A 616 27.18 -15.92 -4.77
C LEU A 616 25.74 -15.45 -4.51
N ASP A 617 25.32 -14.36 -5.15
CA ASP A 617 24.02 -13.71 -4.98
C ASP A 617 23.72 -13.33 -3.50
N LYS A 618 24.71 -12.73 -2.83
CA LYS A 618 24.61 -12.30 -1.42
C LYS A 618 24.32 -10.80 -1.28
N PRO A 619 23.64 -10.36 -0.20
CA PRO A 619 23.31 -8.95 0.00
C PRO A 619 24.53 -8.04 0.13
N PHE A 620 24.40 -6.79 -0.35
CA PHE A 620 25.47 -5.79 -0.35
C PHE A 620 25.96 -5.44 1.07
N ALA A 621 25.06 -5.40 2.05
CA ALA A 621 25.34 -5.04 3.44
C ALA A 621 26.47 -5.89 4.06
N SER A 622 26.63 -7.14 3.63
CA SER A 622 27.72 -8.02 4.09
C SER A 622 29.12 -7.59 3.62
N ALA A 623 29.22 -6.69 2.64
CA ALA A 623 30.47 -6.08 2.20
C ALA A 623 30.87 -4.84 3.01
N LEU A 624 29.98 -4.29 3.84
CA LEU A 624 30.27 -3.17 4.73
C LEU A 624 31.10 -3.64 5.94
N GLN A 625 32.18 -2.93 6.24
CA GLN A 625 33.08 -3.26 7.34
C GLN A 625 33.42 -2.02 8.17
N TRP A 626 33.13 -2.10 9.47
CA TRP A 626 33.43 -1.04 10.44
C TRP A 626 34.75 -1.31 11.17
N TYR A 627 35.63 -0.31 11.23
CA TYR A 627 36.91 -0.39 11.94
C TYR A 627 36.96 0.59 13.13
N PRO A 628 36.51 0.18 14.33
CA PRO A 628 36.31 1.10 15.46
C PRO A 628 37.59 1.75 16.01
N LYS A 629 38.76 1.19 15.69
CA LYS A 629 40.07 1.68 16.15
C LYS A 629 40.70 2.72 15.20
N LEU A 630 40.08 3.00 14.06
CA LEU A 630 40.62 3.91 13.06
C LEU A 630 39.90 5.26 13.14
N GLU A 631 40.68 6.32 13.14
CA GLU A 631 40.17 7.70 13.12
C GLU A 631 39.53 8.05 11.76
N THR A 632 38.56 8.96 11.81
CA THR A 632 37.90 9.53 10.64
C THR A 632 38.80 10.61 10.04
N ASN A 633 39.02 10.59 8.73
CA ASN A 633 39.75 11.65 8.05
C ASN A 633 38.79 12.60 7.33
N ILE A 634 39.05 13.91 7.40
CA ILE A 634 38.37 14.92 6.59
C ILE A 634 39.35 15.41 5.52
N VAL A 635 38.92 15.39 4.26
CA VAL A 635 39.77 15.70 3.11
C VAL A 635 39.20 16.89 2.37
N LEU A 636 40.02 17.93 2.22
CA LEU A 636 39.69 19.12 1.45
C LEU A 636 40.24 18.97 0.04
N ILE A 637 39.35 18.98 -0.95
CA ILE A 637 39.70 19.01 -2.36
C ILE A 637 39.44 20.41 -2.90
N GLY A 638 40.44 21.05 -3.51
CA GLY A 638 40.29 22.38 -4.07
C GLY A 638 39.33 22.36 -5.25
N ARG A 639 38.26 23.19 -5.23
CA ARG A 639 37.26 23.24 -6.32
C ARG A 639 37.83 23.71 -7.65
N LYS A 640 38.87 24.55 -7.62
CA LYS A 640 39.55 25.06 -8.82
C LYS A 640 40.60 24.10 -9.37
N THR A 641 41.31 23.39 -8.49
CA THR A 641 42.45 22.53 -8.88
C THR A 641 42.03 21.08 -9.07
N GLY A 642 40.97 20.63 -8.39
CA GLY A 642 40.57 19.23 -8.31
C GLY A 642 41.49 18.36 -7.44
N GLU A 643 42.49 18.97 -6.79
CA GLU A 643 43.53 18.29 -6.03
C GLU A 643 43.24 18.31 -4.52
N GLU A 644 43.75 17.29 -3.83
CA GLU A 644 43.74 17.25 -2.37
C GLU A 644 44.64 18.36 -1.82
N VAL A 645 44.02 19.34 -1.16
CA VAL A 645 44.71 20.50 -0.57
C VAL A 645 45.17 20.18 0.85
N ARG A 646 44.35 19.42 1.59
CA ARG A 646 44.61 19.11 2.99
C ARG A 646 43.81 17.94 3.51
N ARG A 647 44.35 17.28 4.53
CA ARG A 647 43.71 16.23 5.29
C ARG A 647 43.78 16.51 6.79
N TYR A 648 42.71 16.19 7.51
CA TYR A 648 42.59 16.28 8.96
C TYR A 648 42.16 14.93 9.51
N ARG A 649 42.34 14.74 10.82
CA ARG A 649 41.83 13.59 11.57
C ARG A 649 40.92 14.05 12.71
N THR A 650 39.90 13.29 13.03
CA THR A 650 38.97 13.51 14.16
C THR A 650 38.68 12.16 14.82
N GLU A 651 37.95 12.15 15.95
CA GLU A 651 37.56 10.88 16.58
C GLU A 651 36.88 9.89 15.61
N THR A 652 36.93 8.60 15.97
CA THR A 652 36.14 7.56 15.28
C THR A 652 34.66 7.90 15.41
N LEU A 653 33.99 8.14 14.29
CA LEU A 653 32.57 8.44 14.23
C LEU A 653 31.99 7.87 12.94
N PHE A 654 30.69 7.61 12.95
CA PHE A 654 29.94 7.25 11.76
C PHE A 654 29.03 8.42 11.37
N TYR A 655 28.78 8.65 10.08
CA TYR A 655 27.86 9.69 9.61
C TYR A 655 27.07 9.22 8.40
N PHE A 656 25.87 9.81 8.26
CA PHE A 656 25.11 9.80 7.02
C PHE A 656 25.12 11.20 6.40
N HIS A 657 24.57 12.21 7.08
CA HIS A 657 24.31 13.51 6.46
C HIS A 657 25.20 14.63 6.98
N VAL A 658 25.75 15.39 6.04
CA VAL A 658 26.32 16.71 6.25
C VAL A 658 25.18 17.73 6.35
N ILE A 659 25.25 18.61 7.34
CA ILE A 659 24.30 19.72 7.53
C ILE A 659 24.72 20.87 6.60
N ASN A 660 25.96 21.34 6.74
CA ASN A 660 26.56 22.37 5.89
C ASN A 660 28.09 22.35 6.02
N ALA A 661 28.79 22.96 5.07
CA ALA A 661 30.21 23.26 5.18
C ALA A 661 30.45 24.69 4.69
N PHE A 662 31.36 25.44 5.31
CA PHE A 662 31.64 26.83 4.91
C PHE A 662 33.04 27.28 5.32
N GLU A 663 33.46 28.44 4.81
CA GLU A 663 34.74 29.06 5.16
C GLU A 663 34.53 30.17 6.20
N ASP A 664 35.36 30.17 7.26
CA ASP A 664 35.35 31.15 8.36
C ASP A 664 36.77 31.63 8.63
N GLY A 665 37.16 32.70 7.93
CA GLY A 665 38.52 33.23 7.91
C GLY A 665 39.51 32.19 7.39
N GLN A 666 40.52 31.85 8.19
CA GLN A 666 41.52 30.81 7.87
C GLN A 666 41.07 29.39 8.26
N ASN A 667 39.75 29.13 8.32
CA ASN A 667 39.20 27.84 8.70
C ASN A 667 38.16 27.36 7.71
N VAL A 668 38.09 26.05 7.52
CA VAL A 668 36.92 25.38 6.93
C VAL A 668 36.11 24.77 8.06
N VAL A 669 34.83 25.08 8.10
CA VAL A 669 33.87 24.57 9.07
C VAL A 669 33.03 23.47 8.41
N LEU A 670 32.83 22.36 9.12
CA LEU A 670 31.98 21.25 8.70
C LEU A 670 31.00 20.90 9.82
N ASP A 671 29.71 20.96 9.51
CA ASP A 671 28.62 20.57 10.40
C ASP A 671 27.92 19.34 9.84
N PHE A 672 27.68 18.32 10.68
CA PHE A 672 27.16 17.03 10.23
C PHE A 672 26.54 16.22 11.38
N CYS A 673 25.64 15.31 11.04
CA CYS A 673 24.99 14.40 11.98
C CYS A 673 25.85 13.15 12.19
N THR A 674 26.28 12.91 13.43
CA THR A 674 27.25 11.87 13.78
C THR A 674 26.70 10.84 14.74
N TYR A 675 27.09 9.59 14.54
CA TYR A 675 26.83 8.47 15.42
C TYR A 675 28.14 8.04 16.08
N LYS A 676 28.02 7.44 17.26
CA LYS A 676 29.15 6.88 18.00
C LYS A 676 29.84 5.75 17.21
N ASP A 677 29.06 4.91 16.55
CA ASP A 677 29.53 3.82 15.71
C ASP A 677 28.50 3.51 14.62
N ALA A 678 28.80 2.52 13.78
CA ALA A 678 27.93 2.14 12.66
C ALA A 678 26.78 1.18 13.01
N LYS A 679 26.49 0.94 14.30
CA LYS A 679 25.41 0.00 14.70
C LYS A 679 24.03 0.47 14.27
N ILE A 680 23.85 1.73 13.89
CA ILE A 680 22.63 2.23 13.26
C ILE A 680 22.21 1.37 12.05
N LEU A 681 23.16 0.86 11.27
CA LEU A 681 22.86 -0.06 10.15
C LEU A 681 22.19 -1.36 10.63
N ASN A 682 22.53 -1.86 11.82
CA ASN A 682 21.87 -3.01 12.41
C ASN A 682 20.48 -2.64 12.97
N GLY A 683 20.35 -1.44 13.53
CA GLY A 683 19.07 -0.91 14.03
C GLY A 683 18.01 -0.72 12.94
N MET A 684 18.44 -0.55 11.69
CA MET A 684 17.58 -0.36 10.52
C MET A 684 17.10 -1.67 9.85
N TYR A 685 17.43 -2.83 10.42
CA TYR A 685 16.74 -4.07 10.11
C TYR A 685 15.31 -4.05 10.67
N ILE A 686 14.34 -4.53 9.90
CA ILE A 686 12.91 -4.47 10.25
C ILE A 686 12.64 -5.16 11.59
N LYS A 687 13.26 -6.33 11.83
CA LYS A 687 13.14 -7.06 13.11
C LYS A 687 13.70 -6.27 14.30
N ALA A 688 14.76 -5.49 14.10
CA ALA A 688 15.32 -4.64 15.16
C ALA A 688 14.37 -3.47 15.45
N MET A 689 13.77 -2.89 14.40
CA MET A 689 12.79 -1.81 14.54
C MET A 689 11.48 -2.25 15.21
N GLU A 690 11.03 -3.49 14.98
CA GLU A 690 9.84 -4.05 15.65
C GLU A 690 10.01 -4.16 17.18
N SER A 691 11.24 -4.31 17.67
CA SER A 691 11.57 -4.44 19.10
C SER A 691 12.12 -3.14 19.73
N ILE A 692 12.09 -2.04 19.00
CA ILE A 692 12.78 -0.79 19.34
C ILE A 692 12.32 -0.17 20.67
N GLN A 693 11.04 -0.30 21.01
CA GLN A 693 10.47 0.22 22.26
C GLN A 693 10.79 -0.65 23.49
N SER A 694 11.28 -1.87 23.27
CA SER A 694 11.59 -2.85 24.32
C SER A 694 13.08 -3.12 24.50
N ASN A 695 13.93 -2.52 23.66
CA ASN A 695 15.36 -2.78 23.61
C ASN A 695 16.16 -1.46 23.74
N GLU A 696 16.66 -1.18 24.94
CA GLU A 696 17.44 0.02 25.25
C GLU A 696 18.69 0.17 24.36
N ASP A 697 19.33 -0.95 23.96
CA ASP A 697 20.48 -0.90 23.06
C ASP A 697 20.11 -0.33 21.69
N CYS A 698 18.88 -0.58 21.22
CA CYS A 698 18.42 -0.09 19.92
C CYS A 698 18.27 1.44 19.93
N ALA A 699 17.78 2.04 21.02
CA ALA A 699 17.68 3.49 21.16
C ALA A 699 19.04 4.17 21.01
N GLU A 700 20.07 3.66 21.69
CA GLU A 700 21.43 4.18 21.57
C GLU A 700 22.00 4.11 20.15
N TRP A 701 21.61 3.11 19.35
CA TRP A 701 22.09 3.00 17.96
C TRP A 701 21.53 4.11 17.05
N PHE A 702 20.33 4.63 17.33
CA PHE A 702 19.70 5.70 16.53
C PHE A 702 20.12 7.11 16.95
N ARG A 703 20.83 7.28 18.07
CA ARG A 703 21.23 8.59 18.60
C ARG A 703 22.34 9.26 17.79
N ALA A 704 21.95 9.90 16.69
CA ALA A 704 22.79 10.85 15.99
C ALA A 704 22.96 12.14 16.81
N ARG A 705 24.08 12.85 16.69
CA ARG A 705 24.33 14.16 17.30
C ARG A 705 24.95 15.10 16.26
N ALA A 706 24.39 16.30 16.15
CA ALA A 706 24.95 17.35 15.31
C ALA A 706 26.27 17.84 15.91
N LYS A 707 27.35 17.77 15.13
CA LYS A 707 28.69 18.22 15.54
C LYS A 707 29.30 19.17 14.52
N ARG A 708 30.20 20.03 14.99
CA ARG A 708 30.97 21.00 14.23
C ARG A 708 32.47 20.71 14.33
N LEU A 709 33.12 20.61 13.18
CA LEU A 709 34.57 20.61 13.04
C LEU A 709 35.02 21.96 12.51
N LYS A 710 36.02 22.57 13.14
CA LYS A 710 36.66 23.80 12.66
C LYS A 710 38.12 23.50 12.30
N MET A 711 38.40 23.45 11.00
CA MET A 711 39.64 22.95 10.42
C MET A 711 40.55 24.10 9.97
N PRO A 712 41.69 24.37 10.64
CA PRO A 712 42.54 25.51 10.30
C PRO A 712 43.38 25.27 9.04
N LEU A 713 43.33 26.17 8.06
CA LEU A 713 44.02 26.11 6.77
C LEU A 713 45.52 26.41 6.81
N GLU A 714 46.09 26.72 7.98
CA GLU A 714 47.55 26.87 8.15
C GLU A 714 48.18 25.73 8.96
N SER A 715 47.36 24.85 9.54
CA SER A 715 47.85 23.71 10.33
C SER A 715 48.59 22.66 9.49
N PRO A 716 49.49 21.86 10.09
CA PRO A 716 50.10 20.72 9.38
C PRO A 716 49.05 19.74 8.83
N ASP A 717 49.39 19.03 7.77
CA ASP A 717 48.57 17.92 7.29
C ASP A 717 48.38 16.85 8.38
N MET A 718 47.22 16.19 8.41
CA MET A 718 46.81 15.23 9.44
C MET A 718 46.70 15.83 10.86
N THR A 719 46.49 17.14 10.99
CA THR A 719 46.16 17.77 12.28
C THR A 719 44.86 17.18 12.85
N PHE A 720 44.87 16.88 14.16
CA PHE A 720 43.66 16.44 14.87
C PHE A 720 42.75 17.64 15.17
N VAL A 721 41.48 17.49 14.83
CA VAL A 721 40.44 18.48 15.10
C VAL A 721 39.34 17.78 15.88
N GLU A 722 38.99 18.32 17.04
CA GLU A 722 37.91 17.81 17.89
C GLU A 722 36.55 18.22 17.31
N ALA A 723 35.62 17.27 17.14
CA ALA A 723 34.26 17.58 16.72
C ALA A 723 33.41 17.99 17.93
N LYS A 724 33.02 19.26 17.97
CA LYS A 724 32.26 19.83 19.08
C LYS A 724 30.76 19.66 18.87
N LEU A 725 30.03 19.35 19.94
CA LEU A 725 28.58 19.26 19.89
C LEU A 725 27.97 20.63 19.53
N LEU A 726 27.06 20.65 18.56
CA LEU A 726 26.30 21.85 18.19
C LEU A 726 25.06 22.03 19.06
N ALA A 727 24.29 20.96 19.26
CA ALA A 727 23.09 20.97 20.07
C ALA A 727 22.92 19.63 20.79
N ASN A 728 22.40 19.67 22.01
CA ASN A 728 22.17 18.48 22.82
C ASN A 728 20.79 17.86 22.55
N ILE A 729 20.52 17.53 21.29
CA ILE A 729 19.34 16.81 20.82
C ILE A 729 19.74 15.93 19.64
N GLY A 730 19.17 14.73 19.56
CA GLY A 730 19.37 13.85 18.43
C GLY A 730 18.74 14.41 17.16
N CYS A 731 19.52 14.49 16.08
CA CYS A 731 19.10 15.10 14.82
C CYS A 731 19.48 14.22 13.64
N GLU A 732 18.57 14.04 12.70
CA GLU A 732 18.85 13.40 11.42
C GLU A 732 18.08 14.04 10.24
N THR A 733 18.50 13.72 9.02
CA THR A 733 17.98 14.24 7.76
C THR A 733 17.93 15.79 7.77
N PRO A 734 19.09 16.45 8.00
CA PRO A 734 19.14 17.88 8.18
C PRO A 734 18.82 18.65 6.90
N ARG A 735 18.20 19.81 7.05
CA ARG A 735 17.87 20.77 6.00
C ARG A 735 18.17 22.19 6.47
N ILE A 736 18.56 23.04 5.53
CA ILE A 736 18.86 24.46 5.75
C ILE A 736 18.14 25.30 4.70
N HIS A 737 18.21 26.62 4.80
CA HIS A 737 17.90 27.52 3.68
C HIS A 737 18.97 27.41 2.58
N TYR A 738 18.89 26.30 1.86
CA TYR A 738 19.98 25.78 1.05
C TYR A 738 20.45 26.74 -0.05
N ASN A 739 19.51 27.34 -0.79
CA ASN A 739 19.83 28.22 -1.92
C ASN A 739 20.66 29.45 -1.52
N MET A 740 20.49 29.97 -0.31
CA MET A 740 21.20 31.16 0.16
C MET A 740 22.42 30.85 1.04
N TYR A 741 22.38 29.75 1.80
CA TYR A 741 23.33 29.50 2.88
C TYR A 741 24.18 28.22 2.73
N ASN A 742 23.91 27.36 1.76
CA ASN A 742 24.81 26.23 1.49
C ASN A 742 26.20 26.74 1.05
N GLY A 743 27.26 26.24 1.67
CA GLY A 743 28.62 26.73 1.40
C GLY A 743 29.01 28.00 2.14
N ARG A 744 28.11 28.58 2.95
CA ARG A 744 28.27 29.87 3.64
C ARG A 744 27.98 29.75 5.12
N SER A 745 28.48 30.72 5.90
CA SER A 745 28.13 30.83 7.31
C SER A 745 26.61 31.00 7.46
N TYR A 746 26.03 30.27 8.41
CA TYR A 746 24.59 30.14 8.60
C TYR A 746 24.31 30.01 10.11
N ARG A 747 23.03 30.14 10.49
CA ARG A 747 22.57 30.09 11.86
C ARG A 747 21.61 28.94 12.13
N TYR A 748 20.72 28.59 11.21
CA TYR A 748 19.63 27.64 11.47
C TYR A 748 19.69 26.40 10.59
N PHE A 749 19.45 25.24 11.21
CA PHE A 749 19.07 24.02 10.49
C PHE A 749 17.83 23.38 11.10
N TYR A 750 17.19 22.54 10.29
CA TYR A 750 15.98 21.80 10.61
C TYR A 750 16.25 20.31 10.43
N ALA A 751 15.69 19.46 11.28
CA ALA A 751 15.92 18.02 11.24
C ALA A 751 14.71 17.26 11.80
N ILE A 752 14.72 15.93 11.68
CA ILE A 752 13.89 15.09 12.55
C ILE A 752 14.69 14.67 13.78
N SER A 753 14.01 14.46 14.89
CA SER A 753 14.64 13.92 16.08
C SER A 753 15.00 12.46 15.88
N SER A 754 16.24 12.13 16.19
CA SER A 754 16.75 10.75 16.18
C SER A 754 16.72 10.10 17.58
N ASP A 755 16.26 10.82 18.61
CA ASP A 755 16.11 10.30 19.98
C ASP A 755 14.78 9.56 20.10
N ILE A 756 14.77 8.32 19.66
CA ILE A 756 13.56 7.49 19.53
C ILE A 756 12.95 7.03 20.85
N ASP A 757 13.68 7.15 21.95
CA ASP A 757 13.26 6.82 23.31
C ASP A 757 12.77 8.04 24.10
N ASN A 758 12.76 9.22 23.47
CA ASN A 758 12.16 10.41 24.05
C ASN A 758 10.63 10.30 24.07
N ILE A 759 9.96 11.12 24.88
CA ILE A 759 8.49 11.20 24.98
C ILE A 759 7.86 11.45 23.59
N ASN A 760 8.60 12.13 22.71
CA ASN A 760 8.15 12.59 21.40
C ASN A 760 9.07 12.05 20.27
N PRO A 761 9.02 10.75 19.97
CA PRO A 761 9.88 10.17 18.94
C PRO A 761 9.52 10.73 17.56
N GLY A 762 10.53 11.12 16.77
CA GLY A 762 10.31 11.65 15.42
C GLY A 762 9.75 13.08 15.37
N ALA A 763 9.99 13.88 16.41
CA ALA A 763 9.71 15.33 16.41
C ALA A 763 10.47 16.07 15.30
N VAL A 764 9.93 17.20 14.83
CA VAL A 764 10.68 18.14 13.98
C VAL A 764 11.50 19.04 14.90
N VAL A 765 12.77 19.25 14.57
CA VAL A 765 13.72 20.04 15.36
C VAL A 765 14.17 21.24 14.54
N LYS A 766 14.24 22.41 15.17
CA LYS A 766 14.99 23.59 14.69
C LYS A 766 16.14 23.83 15.65
N VAL A 767 17.34 24.07 15.13
CA VAL A 767 18.54 24.33 15.93
C VAL A 767 19.15 25.68 15.55
N ASP A 768 19.49 26.49 16.56
CA ASP A 768 20.35 27.67 16.43
C ASP A 768 21.81 27.25 16.64
N THR A 769 22.60 27.25 15.58
CA THR A 769 24.00 26.79 15.60
C THR A 769 24.96 27.76 16.29
N TRP A 770 24.50 28.96 16.66
CA TRP A 770 25.33 29.94 17.37
C TRP A 770 25.21 29.76 18.88
N THR A 771 24.01 29.45 19.39
CA THR A 771 23.77 29.27 20.83
C THR A 771 23.72 27.80 21.24
N GLY A 772 23.38 26.91 20.31
CA GLY A 772 23.11 25.48 20.57
C GLY A 772 21.70 25.20 21.10
N ASP A 773 20.87 26.24 21.18
CA ASP A 773 19.47 26.12 21.56
C ASP A 773 18.66 25.46 20.44
N TYR A 774 17.57 24.81 20.83
CA TYR A 774 16.69 24.13 19.88
C TYR A 774 15.23 24.21 20.30
N GLU A 775 14.36 24.14 19.29
CA GLU A 775 12.92 24.06 19.42
C GLU A 775 12.43 22.76 18.78
N THR A 776 11.30 22.24 19.28
CA THR A 776 10.70 21.01 18.73
C THR A 776 9.22 21.18 18.46
N TRP A 777 8.76 20.58 17.38
CA TRP A 777 7.35 20.34 17.12
C TRP A 777 7.08 18.84 17.15
N PHE A 778 5.99 18.42 17.81
CA PHE A 778 5.55 17.04 17.83
C PHE A 778 4.05 16.95 18.05
N GLU A 779 3.46 15.83 17.63
CA GLU A 779 2.10 15.44 17.96
C GLU A 779 2.10 13.95 18.35
N ALA A 780 1.50 13.61 19.49
CA ALA A 780 1.52 12.26 20.02
C ALA A 780 0.86 11.25 19.05
N GLY A 781 1.53 10.12 18.83
CA GLY A 781 1.07 9.08 17.90
C GLY A 781 1.24 9.43 16.42
N SER A 782 1.92 10.54 16.11
CA SER A 782 2.31 10.92 14.75
C SER A 782 3.82 10.87 14.55
N PHE A 783 4.25 10.69 13.30
CA PHE A 783 5.66 10.62 12.93
C PHE A 783 5.92 11.53 11.73
N ALA A 784 6.75 12.55 11.90
CA ALA A 784 7.13 13.46 10.83
C ALA A 784 8.24 12.88 9.94
N SER A 785 8.20 13.22 8.65
CA SER A 785 9.32 13.07 7.73
C SER A 785 10.32 14.23 7.87
N GLU A 786 11.46 14.10 7.19
CA GLU A 786 12.42 15.20 6.95
C GLU A 786 11.70 16.53 6.62
N PRO A 787 12.03 17.64 7.31
CA PRO A 787 11.41 18.95 7.12
C PRO A 787 12.03 19.72 5.94
N VAL A 788 11.32 19.78 4.80
CA VAL A 788 11.80 20.52 3.62
C VAL A 788 11.54 22.01 3.78
N PHE A 789 12.61 22.82 3.90
CA PHE A 789 12.52 24.28 3.96
C PHE A 789 12.17 24.88 2.60
N VAL A 790 11.17 25.77 2.59
CA VAL A 790 10.77 26.59 1.44
C VAL A 790 10.79 28.07 1.86
N PRO A 791 11.65 28.91 1.26
CA PRO A 791 11.75 30.31 1.64
C PRO A 791 10.48 31.10 1.29
N GLU A 792 10.16 32.08 2.13
CA GLU A 792 9.21 33.13 1.79
C GLU A 792 9.72 33.94 0.57
N PRO A 793 8.81 34.45 -0.27
CA PRO A 793 9.19 35.36 -1.34
C PRO A 793 9.89 36.59 -0.74
N GLN A 794 11.08 36.92 -1.23
CA GLN A 794 11.88 38.06 -0.76
C GLN A 794 12.33 37.97 0.72
N ALA A 795 12.42 36.75 1.27
CA ALA A 795 12.99 36.48 2.59
C ALA A 795 14.28 37.26 2.85
N GLN A 796 14.28 38.06 3.93
CA GLN A 796 15.47 38.81 4.40
C GLN A 796 16.18 38.09 5.55
N GLU A 797 15.44 37.31 6.32
CA GLU A 797 15.96 36.50 7.43
C GLU A 797 16.23 35.06 6.95
N GLU A 798 17.20 34.40 7.57
CA GLU A 798 17.62 33.05 7.19
C GLU A 798 16.48 32.03 7.33
N ASP A 799 15.73 32.12 8.42
CA ASP A 799 14.62 31.24 8.80
C ASP A 799 13.23 31.78 8.38
N ALA A 800 13.19 32.73 7.45
CA ALA A 800 11.96 33.24 6.85
C ALA A 800 11.39 32.27 5.79
N GLY A 801 10.47 31.41 6.19
CA GLY A 801 9.98 30.34 5.33
C GLY A 801 8.95 29.43 5.97
N ILE A 802 8.72 28.30 5.31
CA ILE A 802 7.85 27.22 5.75
C ILE A 802 8.61 25.91 5.68
N LEU A 803 8.43 25.05 6.68
CA LEU A 803 8.84 23.65 6.63
C LEU A 803 7.66 22.80 6.15
N LEU A 804 7.90 22.04 5.09
CA LEU A 804 6.98 21.03 4.60
C LEU A 804 7.39 19.66 5.14
N CYS A 805 6.53 19.07 5.97
CA CYS A 805 6.71 17.75 6.54
C CYS A 805 5.56 16.84 6.11
N VAL A 806 5.84 15.55 5.96
CA VAL A 806 4.80 14.53 5.80
C VAL A 806 4.58 13.87 7.16
N LEU A 807 3.34 13.86 7.62
CA LEU A 807 2.93 13.19 8.86
C LEU A 807 2.27 11.85 8.55
N LEU A 808 2.70 10.84 9.31
CA LEU A 808 2.04 9.54 9.41
C LEU A 808 1.48 9.34 10.80
N TYR A 809 0.44 8.51 10.92
CA TYR A 809 -0.28 8.28 12.17
C TYR A 809 -0.20 6.81 12.56
N GLY A 810 0.35 6.52 13.75
CA GLY A 810 0.56 5.14 14.21
C GLY A 810 -0.75 4.34 14.34
N SER A 811 -1.84 4.99 14.72
CA SER A 811 -3.18 4.38 14.84
C SER A 811 -4.01 4.44 13.55
N HIS A 812 -3.56 5.20 12.54
CA HIS A 812 -4.29 5.42 11.29
C HIS A 812 -3.33 5.31 10.10
N ILE A 813 -2.84 4.10 9.84
CA ILE A 813 -1.79 3.81 8.85
C ILE A 813 -2.18 4.17 7.40
N CYS A 814 -3.46 4.32 7.11
CA CYS A 814 -3.99 4.76 5.81
C CYS A 814 -4.23 6.28 5.75
N LYS A 815 -3.73 7.05 6.71
CA LYS A 815 -3.76 8.52 6.69
C LYS A 815 -2.36 9.07 6.52
N ILE A 816 -2.27 10.10 5.69
CA ILE A 816 -1.04 10.85 5.44
C ILE A 816 -1.39 12.34 5.39
N SER A 817 -0.58 13.18 6.00
CA SER A 817 -0.81 14.63 5.97
C SER A 817 0.40 15.39 5.48
N LEU A 818 0.17 16.45 4.70
CA LEU A 818 1.13 17.51 4.48
C LEU A 818 0.99 18.53 5.62
N LEU A 819 2.02 18.64 6.45
CA LEU A 819 2.14 19.59 7.55
C LEU A 819 2.97 20.79 7.10
N LEU A 820 2.49 22.00 7.41
CA LEU A 820 3.16 23.26 7.16
C LEU A 820 3.50 23.90 8.52
N LEU A 821 4.79 24.04 8.81
CA LEU A 821 5.27 24.74 10.00
C LEU A 821 5.93 26.06 9.62
N ASP A 822 5.69 27.09 10.41
CA ASP A 822 6.46 28.33 10.33
C ASP A 822 7.91 28.03 10.75
N SER A 823 8.88 28.34 9.89
CA SER A 823 10.27 27.96 10.15
C SER A 823 10.97 28.86 11.18
N ARG A 824 10.35 29.97 11.60
CA ARG A 824 10.84 30.83 12.69
C ARG A 824 10.43 30.28 14.05
N THR A 825 9.19 29.79 14.17
CA THR A 825 8.56 29.47 15.46
C THR A 825 8.19 28.00 15.66
N LEU A 826 8.31 27.18 14.61
CA LEU A 826 7.79 25.81 14.51
C LEU A 826 6.28 25.66 14.80
N LEU A 827 5.53 26.76 14.81
CA LEU A 827 4.08 26.71 14.96
C LEU A 827 3.44 26.19 13.68
N GLU A 828 2.41 25.36 13.85
CA GLU A 828 1.63 24.86 12.72
C GLU A 828 0.84 26.00 12.07
N ILE A 829 1.13 26.22 10.78
CA ILE A 829 0.42 27.17 9.92
C ILE A 829 -0.82 26.49 9.32
N GLY A 830 -0.68 25.22 8.92
CA GLY A 830 -1.75 24.48 8.31
C GLY A 830 -1.39 23.03 8.05
N ARG A 831 -2.42 22.24 7.77
CA ARG A 831 -2.31 20.82 7.47
C ARG A 831 -3.34 20.41 6.44
N VAL A 832 -2.94 19.56 5.52
CA VAL A 832 -3.82 18.89 4.57
C VAL A 832 -3.69 17.39 4.74
N THR A 833 -4.78 16.74 5.15
CA THR A 833 -4.83 15.30 5.42
C THR A 833 -5.50 14.56 4.28
N PHE A 834 -4.92 13.42 3.89
CA PHE A 834 -5.40 12.55 2.83
C PHE A 834 -5.63 11.14 3.38
N ASP A 835 -6.75 10.52 3.01
CA ASP A 835 -7.00 9.10 3.23
C ASP A 835 -6.53 8.30 2.02
N THR A 836 -5.68 7.29 2.24
CA THR A 836 -5.09 6.44 1.20
C THR A 836 -5.75 5.05 1.18
N PRO A 837 -5.84 4.39 0.01
CA PRO A 837 -6.50 3.08 -0.10
C PRO A 837 -5.70 1.94 0.55
N SER A 838 -4.43 2.18 0.86
CA SER A 838 -3.52 1.25 1.53
C SER A 838 -2.67 2.02 2.55
N PRO A 839 -1.95 1.33 3.44
CA PRO A 839 -1.03 1.99 4.37
C PRO A 839 -0.03 2.89 3.63
N SER A 840 0.20 4.09 4.15
CA SER A 840 1.20 5.03 3.64
C SER A 840 2.51 4.87 4.42
N PRO A 841 3.60 4.44 3.78
CA PRO A 841 4.87 4.21 4.46
C PRO A 841 5.67 5.51 4.65
N LYS A 842 6.65 5.45 5.56
CA LYS A 842 7.56 6.58 5.84
C LYS A 842 8.51 6.83 4.66
N CYS A 843 8.54 8.06 4.18
CA CYS A 843 9.51 8.49 3.17
C CYS A 843 10.88 8.80 3.81
N ILE A 844 11.95 8.75 3.00
CA ILE A 844 13.31 9.09 3.42
C ILE A 844 13.60 10.55 3.05
N HIS A 845 13.93 10.86 1.79
CA HIS A 845 14.27 12.22 1.33
C HIS A 845 13.28 12.78 0.31
N GLY A 846 13.26 14.10 0.18
CA GLY A 846 12.40 14.79 -0.79
C GLY A 846 12.89 16.15 -1.24
N TRP A 847 12.28 16.63 -2.31
CA TRP A 847 12.58 17.91 -2.96
C TRP A 847 11.29 18.69 -3.25
N PHE A 848 11.32 20.00 -3.05
CA PHE A 848 10.21 20.89 -3.41
C PHE A 848 10.52 21.59 -4.72
N ILE A 849 9.68 21.37 -5.73
CA ILE A 849 9.77 22.01 -7.04
C ILE A 849 8.83 23.21 -7.01
N SER A 850 9.38 24.42 -7.06
CA SER A 850 8.61 25.66 -7.16
C SER A 850 7.99 25.80 -8.56
N ASP A 851 6.73 26.21 -8.64
CA ASP A 851 6.11 26.61 -9.92
C ASP A 851 6.53 28.02 -10.36
N ARG A 852 7.13 28.78 -9.45
CA ARG A 852 7.67 30.12 -9.74
C ARG A 852 9.02 29.97 -10.42
N VAL A 853 9.09 30.43 -11.66
CA VAL A 853 10.32 30.67 -12.42
C VAL A 853 10.96 31.98 -11.95
#